data_AF-A0A8T5TLL4-F1
#
_entry.id   AF-A0A8T5TLL4-F1
#
_cell.length_a   1.000
_cell.length_b   1.000
_cell.length_c   1.000
_cell.angle_alpha   90.00
_cell.angle_beta   90.00
_cell.angle_gamma   90.00
#
_symmetry.space_group_name_H-M   'P 1'
#
loop_
_entity.id
_entity.type
_entity.pdbx_description
1 polymer ?
#
loop_
_entity_poly.entity_id
_entity_poly.type
_entity_poly.pdbx_seq_one_letter_code
_entity_poly.pdbx_strand_id
1 'polypeptide(L)'
;MEIFLKRAEKPFKEKIGGEKTNIIFNNLKKVLHLIPGEYSRTLGSEIPRLLFKYSQNIQQLSNESIEGILNHFLVFSMCLKDLANQNIKQVNQNIINRSKSKIRNLSDLLHKFIEKAKDGNIIQKFDSFGDILNFMVGVSQEVVQLDEFSLFIKRAMDNFKGKFDKDFIKSFSDNLSKSLNNIENALKDTIDSDIVKYIFKFSQDISRLKLDNVKRNLNSILVFIQALTDTKGKNKNQLDQEIIRRSKNKLGNLFDLFKLFLEKTIDNDIKEPVKNIEDILNIVLGEEKEYVKFTDVGGFLKRVEDKYARLLGDFKAEVMINELLTSLSEMPETHGSYLASDISRFLTKYSETMNNLDPKDIELILARSLIYTNSLKELTDLNKEEINQFIINRSKRKIRSLFDLYKLFLETNKPIFIKSINPSFDEIVEYTLGKYEGPKIIEESSNIHDLLADYHEEIPFSKEHSNWADAINLILTRYIEILPNDKGDRIIDELWNNKYPENKIKGEFREKILELPREDERVFMFRLMNILTRPILKDKDEDNALTGSVAFVILGKILLEIYSGRNPMIRAIKVNQLLKDRKFADNEKKKIIDEHINSIIKEDLNAIKKRTMIVRSIIPILTIKGFYIQSYDINRKKYPEIIVDMFKDVSPLEIIGKESLKTQKGINTLGNINTVYYFIDLVKKFDKYFFKEAESIPLDSVKKRGILSEYFKTLFDLYENLEINKFYDHNIIASDRLLYIYVMKYLYEPSKKSFKLIETFLEENQDFIKVKSMDYYLSQIKKKESKMSIDQLHRDIQNATTEGHEETSEKLTRLKKMLDQQKLDIERFRFMEDLYNDSKEIRPILEARIIFSRTLLTFLDIVKDINRNLSAVFPQYLTNLSEFTTEIDKTHIEIQKLRNKKLISPAEYYETNNATEMSKNKLIELTTDENFTNHINNMVIAYDNNSLYQEYVDPTSLLEEDNEPIEELNPLEKYFKTYFEELTAVPSTNSINKFMEAFNFWLKDEILPITYNKAEQVLLKIVFNEIKTKYLSELTFKVI
;
A
#
# COMPACT_ATOMS: atom_id res chain seq x y z
N MET A 1 -40.64 42.53 28.80
CA MET A 1 -39.46 43.10 29.51
C MET A 1 -39.40 44.62 29.38
N GLU A 2 -39.22 45.16 28.17
CA GLU A 2 -39.02 46.61 27.95
C GLU A 2 -40.17 47.48 28.46
N ILE A 3 -41.43 47.04 28.31
CA ILE A 3 -42.60 47.77 28.83
C ILE A 3 -42.51 47.96 30.35
N PHE A 4 -42.10 46.92 31.10
CA PHE A 4 -41.96 46.99 32.56
C PHE A 4 -40.79 47.88 32.97
N LEU A 5 -39.64 47.78 32.29
CA LEU A 5 -38.49 48.66 32.54
C LEU A 5 -38.84 50.12 32.26
N LYS A 6 -39.48 50.42 31.12
CA LYS A 6 -39.87 51.78 30.74
C LYS A 6 -40.88 52.39 31.71
N ARG A 7 -41.83 51.58 32.21
CA ARG A 7 -42.80 52.03 33.24
C ARG A 7 -42.15 52.22 34.61
N ALA A 8 -41.19 51.37 34.96
CA ALA A 8 -40.46 51.47 36.23
C ALA A 8 -39.53 52.69 36.28
N GLU A 9 -38.97 53.08 35.13
CA GLU A 9 -37.97 54.15 35.00
C GLU A 9 -38.49 55.53 35.44
N LYS A 10 -39.76 55.85 35.17
CA LYS A 10 -40.33 57.19 35.41
C LYS A 10 -40.35 57.58 36.89
N PRO A 11 -40.87 56.75 37.83
CA PRO A 11 -40.78 57.04 39.26
C PRO A 11 -39.34 57.29 39.73
N PHE A 12 -38.40 56.42 39.36
CA PHE A 12 -37.00 56.57 39.78
C PHE A 12 -36.39 57.89 39.28
N LYS A 13 -36.66 58.27 38.02
CA LYS A 13 -36.23 59.55 37.44
C LYS A 13 -36.74 60.76 38.23
N GLU A 14 -38.01 60.72 38.63
CA GLU A 14 -38.65 61.81 39.39
C GLU A 14 -38.07 61.96 40.79
N LYS A 15 -37.51 60.90 41.39
CA LYS A 15 -37.07 60.90 42.79
C LYS A 15 -35.56 61.10 42.99
N ILE A 16 -34.71 60.47 42.17
CA ILE A 16 -33.23 60.54 42.30
C ILE A 16 -32.54 61.21 41.10
N GLY A 17 -33.33 61.78 40.18
CA GLY A 17 -32.84 62.54 39.04
C GLY A 17 -32.69 61.73 37.75
N GLY A 18 -32.80 62.44 36.63
CA GLY A 18 -32.86 61.87 35.27
C GLY A 18 -31.58 61.16 34.84
N GLU A 19 -30.42 61.78 35.03
CA GLU A 19 -29.13 61.25 34.56
C GLU A 19 -28.77 59.93 35.25
N LYS A 20 -28.77 59.90 36.58
CA LYS A 20 -28.42 58.69 37.35
C LYS A 20 -29.33 57.51 37.02
N THR A 21 -30.64 57.77 36.95
CA THR A 21 -31.63 56.73 36.61
C THR A 21 -31.44 56.21 35.18
N ASN A 22 -31.20 57.11 34.22
CA ASN A 22 -30.97 56.74 32.81
C ASN A 22 -29.76 55.81 32.65
N ILE A 23 -28.65 56.12 33.31
CA ILE A 23 -27.40 55.34 33.20
C ILE A 23 -27.65 53.89 33.67
N ILE A 24 -28.27 53.72 34.85
CA ILE A 24 -28.49 52.39 35.41
C ILE A 24 -29.53 51.59 34.59
N PHE A 25 -30.64 52.23 34.18
CA PHE A 25 -31.67 51.54 33.38
C PHE A 25 -31.18 51.15 31.98
N ASN A 26 -30.32 51.95 31.35
CA ASN A 26 -29.72 51.60 30.07
C ASN A 26 -28.72 50.44 30.21
N ASN A 27 -27.95 50.40 31.29
CA ASN A 27 -27.06 49.28 31.58
C ASN A 27 -27.84 48.01 31.91
N LEU A 28 -28.93 48.11 32.68
CA LEU A 28 -29.83 46.98 32.95
C LEU A 28 -30.44 46.42 31.66
N LYS A 29 -30.94 47.28 30.74
CA LYS A 29 -31.45 46.83 29.44
C LYS A 29 -30.39 46.04 28.66
N LYS A 30 -29.15 46.55 28.56
CA LYS A 30 -28.05 45.87 27.88
C LYS A 30 -27.70 44.53 28.51
N VAL A 31 -27.65 44.47 29.84
CA VAL A 31 -27.23 43.28 30.58
C VAL A 31 -28.30 42.18 30.54
N LEU A 32 -29.58 42.54 30.61
CA LEU A 32 -30.68 41.57 30.55
C LEU A 32 -30.72 40.81 29.21
N HIS A 33 -30.30 41.44 28.10
CA HIS A 33 -30.16 40.77 26.80
C HIS A 33 -29.01 39.77 26.73
N LEU A 34 -28.07 39.81 27.67
CA LEU A 34 -26.89 38.96 27.72
C LEU A 34 -27.03 37.79 28.70
N ILE A 35 -28.21 37.64 29.34
CA ILE A 35 -28.49 36.50 30.21
C ILE A 35 -28.61 35.23 29.37
N PRO A 36 -27.94 34.11 29.74
CA PRO A 36 -28.02 32.86 28.99
C PRO A 36 -29.46 32.37 28.83
N GLY A 37 -29.77 31.74 27.68
CA GLY A 37 -31.13 31.41 27.26
C GLY A 37 -31.93 30.56 28.26
N GLU A 38 -31.26 29.70 29.04
CA GLU A 38 -31.88 28.84 30.06
C GLU A 38 -32.47 29.63 31.24
N TYR A 39 -31.91 30.82 31.56
CA TYR A 39 -32.34 31.69 32.67
C TYR A 39 -33.21 32.87 32.21
N SER A 40 -33.32 33.08 30.89
CA SER A 40 -34.07 34.19 30.29
C SER A 40 -35.56 34.15 30.62
N ARG A 41 -36.19 32.97 30.58
CA ARG A 41 -37.64 32.82 30.85
C ARG A 41 -38.00 33.07 32.31
N THR A 42 -37.14 32.68 33.25
CA THR A 42 -37.35 32.84 34.69
C THR A 42 -36.84 34.21 35.16
N LEU A 43 -35.53 34.37 35.34
CA LEU A 43 -34.94 35.58 35.92
C LEU A 43 -34.97 36.79 34.97
N GLY A 44 -34.75 36.56 33.68
CA GLY A 44 -34.78 37.63 32.67
C GLY A 44 -36.13 38.35 32.60
N SER A 45 -37.23 37.64 32.90
CA SER A 45 -38.57 38.23 32.98
C SER A 45 -38.93 38.76 34.37
N GLU A 46 -38.36 38.15 35.42
CA GLU A 46 -38.63 38.47 36.82
C GLU A 46 -37.96 39.75 37.30
N ILE A 47 -36.70 40.01 36.91
CA ILE A 47 -35.96 41.23 37.28
C ILE A 47 -36.73 42.51 36.87
N PRO A 48 -37.18 42.69 35.62
CA PRO A 48 -38.01 43.82 35.21
C PRO A 48 -39.32 43.97 36.00
N ARG A 49 -39.97 42.84 36.33
CA ARG A 49 -41.25 42.82 37.07
C ARG A 49 -41.05 43.29 38.51
N LEU A 50 -40.00 42.78 39.15
CA LEU A 50 -39.59 43.20 40.49
C LEU A 50 -39.21 44.67 40.52
N LEU A 51 -38.40 45.13 39.56
CA LEU A 51 -38.02 46.54 39.44
C LEU A 51 -39.24 47.46 39.32
N PHE A 52 -40.24 47.06 38.52
CA PHE A 52 -41.50 47.77 38.40
C PHE A 52 -42.31 47.75 39.70
N LYS A 53 -42.43 46.60 40.37
CA LYS A 53 -43.11 46.52 41.67
C LYS A 53 -42.47 47.44 42.70
N TYR A 54 -41.14 47.52 42.73
CA TYR A 54 -40.41 48.45 43.60
C TYR A 54 -40.66 49.91 43.22
N SER A 55 -40.71 50.23 41.91
CA SER A 55 -40.98 51.58 41.40
C SER A 55 -42.30 52.20 41.89
N GLN A 56 -43.29 51.37 42.24
CA GLN A 56 -44.60 51.83 42.71
C GLN A 56 -44.59 52.38 44.15
N ASN A 57 -43.64 51.96 44.98
CA ASN A 57 -43.58 52.32 46.40
C ASN A 57 -42.35 53.17 46.75
N ILE A 58 -41.69 53.79 45.75
CA ILE A 58 -40.41 54.49 45.99
C ILE A 58 -40.54 55.79 46.78
N GLN A 59 -41.73 56.39 46.83
CA GLN A 59 -41.90 57.71 47.47
C GLN A 59 -41.59 57.68 48.97
N GLN A 60 -41.72 56.51 49.60
CA GLN A 60 -41.48 56.27 51.02
C GLN A 60 -40.01 55.93 51.35
N LEU A 61 -39.14 55.83 50.34
CA LEU A 61 -37.74 55.43 50.51
C LEU A 61 -36.80 56.64 50.34
N SER A 62 -35.66 56.61 51.05
CA SER A 62 -34.61 57.63 50.91
C SER A 62 -33.91 57.52 49.57
N ASN A 63 -33.36 58.63 49.07
CA ASN A 63 -32.69 58.66 47.76
C ASN A 63 -31.49 57.69 47.70
N GLU A 64 -30.76 57.53 48.80
CA GLU A 64 -29.64 56.58 48.91
C GLU A 64 -30.10 55.13 48.84
N SER A 65 -31.17 54.76 49.55
CA SER A 65 -31.74 53.40 49.46
C SER A 65 -32.27 53.12 48.05
N ILE A 66 -32.85 54.12 47.39
CA ILE A 66 -33.33 54.01 46.00
C ILE A 66 -32.16 53.75 45.04
N GLU A 67 -31.06 54.51 45.14
CA GLU A 67 -29.85 54.29 44.33
C GLU A 67 -29.22 52.92 44.63
N GLY A 68 -29.19 52.51 45.90
CA GLY A 68 -28.67 51.22 46.32
C GLY A 68 -29.46 50.04 45.76
N ILE A 69 -30.80 50.13 45.76
CA ILE A 69 -31.67 49.11 45.17
C ILE A 69 -31.40 48.96 43.68
N LEU A 70 -31.33 50.07 42.94
CA LEU A 70 -31.07 50.05 41.49
C LEU A 70 -29.69 49.44 41.17
N ASN A 71 -28.67 49.75 41.97
CA ASN A 71 -27.35 49.16 41.81
C ASN A 71 -27.33 47.66 42.11
N HIS A 72 -28.05 47.18 43.13
CA HIS A 72 -28.14 45.75 43.42
C HIS A 72 -28.83 44.98 42.30
N PHE A 73 -29.88 45.53 41.68
CA PHE A 73 -30.49 44.93 40.50
C PHE A 73 -29.50 44.85 39.33
N LEU A 74 -28.72 45.90 39.09
CA LEU A 74 -27.74 45.90 38.01
C LEU A 74 -26.62 44.88 38.25
N VAL A 75 -26.02 44.88 39.44
CA VAL A 75 -24.94 43.96 39.81
C VAL A 75 -25.41 42.52 39.73
N PHE A 76 -26.58 42.20 40.29
CA PHE A 76 -27.13 40.85 40.21
C PHE A 76 -27.31 40.41 38.76
N SER A 77 -27.87 41.28 37.92
CA SER A 77 -28.09 40.99 36.51
C SER A 77 -26.78 40.77 35.74
N MET A 78 -25.70 41.50 36.09
CA MET A 78 -24.41 41.37 35.43
C MET A 78 -23.74 40.03 35.73
N CYS A 79 -23.76 39.61 37.00
CA CYS A 79 -23.15 38.35 37.43
C CYS A 79 -23.87 37.10 36.89
N LEU A 80 -25.13 37.22 36.43
CA LEU A 80 -25.83 36.08 35.81
C LEU A 80 -25.20 35.62 34.49
N LYS A 81 -24.37 36.44 33.84
CA LYS A 81 -23.65 36.04 32.61
C LYS A 81 -22.65 34.91 32.87
N ASP A 82 -22.07 34.84 34.06
CA ASP A 82 -21.07 33.83 34.43
C ASP A 82 -21.66 32.42 34.52
N LEU A 83 -22.98 32.29 34.51
CA LEU A 83 -23.70 31.03 34.62
C LEU A 83 -23.93 30.34 33.27
N ALA A 84 -23.32 30.82 32.18
CA ALA A 84 -23.54 30.33 30.81
C ALA A 84 -23.29 28.82 30.61
N ASN A 85 -22.38 28.22 31.38
CA ASN A 85 -21.99 26.81 31.27
C ASN A 85 -22.57 25.93 32.39
N GLN A 86 -23.48 26.44 33.22
CA GLN A 86 -24.09 25.71 34.33
C GLN A 86 -25.61 25.62 34.14
N ASN A 87 -26.20 24.45 34.41
CA ASN A 87 -27.66 24.30 34.35
C ASN A 87 -28.35 24.84 35.61
N ILE A 88 -29.62 25.20 35.50
CA ILE A 88 -30.36 25.86 36.60
C ILE A 88 -30.46 25.01 37.87
N LYS A 89 -30.44 23.68 37.75
CA LYS A 89 -30.50 22.75 38.90
C LYS A 89 -29.20 22.77 39.69
N GLN A 90 -28.06 22.76 39.01
CA GLN A 90 -26.73 22.85 39.63
C GLN A 90 -26.54 24.17 40.38
N VAL A 91 -26.96 25.28 39.76
CA VAL A 91 -26.87 26.60 40.43
C VAL A 91 -27.77 26.65 41.66
N ASN A 92 -29.02 26.19 41.57
CA ASN A 92 -29.91 26.14 42.72
C ASN A 92 -29.38 25.24 43.84
N GLN A 93 -28.78 24.10 43.49
CA GLN A 93 -28.16 23.20 44.47
C GLN A 93 -26.98 23.88 45.17
N ASN A 94 -26.15 24.62 44.45
CA ASN A 94 -25.05 25.39 45.04
C ASN A 94 -25.55 26.48 45.99
N ILE A 95 -26.64 27.16 45.65
CA ILE A 95 -27.28 28.16 46.51
C ILE A 95 -27.83 27.52 47.79
N ILE A 96 -28.53 26.39 47.67
CA ILE A 96 -29.06 25.62 48.80
C ILE A 96 -27.92 25.20 49.72
N ASN A 97 -26.86 24.63 49.16
CA ASN A 97 -25.71 24.13 49.91
C ASN A 97 -25.02 25.25 50.67
N ARG A 98 -24.66 26.35 49.98
CA ARG A 98 -23.97 27.49 50.62
C ARG A 98 -24.84 28.21 51.65
N SER A 99 -26.14 28.32 51.39
CA SER A 99 -27.07 28.97 52.32
C SER A 99 -27.56 28.09 53.46
N LYS A 100 -27.14 26.81 53.52
CA LYS A 100 -27.69 25.79 54.42
C LYS A 100 -29.22 25.74 54.34
N SER A 101 -29.74 25.70 53.10
CA SER A 101 -31.17 25.66 52.76
C SER A 101 -32.00 26.90 53.11
N LYS A 102 -31.38 28.02 53.52
CA LYS A 102 -32.08 29.28 53.80
C LYS A 102 -32.51 30.03 52.54
N ILE A 103 -31.88 29.76 51.40
CA ILE A 103 -32.21 30.32 50.09
C ILE A 103 -32.37 29.13 49.15
N ARG A 104 -33.54 28.96 48.53
CA ARG A 104 -33.87 27.72 47.83
C ARG A 104 -33.59 27.77 46.34
N ASN A 105 -33.57 28.96 45.75
CA ASN A 105 -33.37 29.14 44.32
C ASN A 105 -32.83 30.54 44.00
N LEU A 106 -32.49 30.79 42.73
CA LEU A 106 -32.00 32.09 42.25
C LEU A 106 -32.99 33.25 42.45
N SER A 107 -34.30 33.03 42.37
CA SER A 107 -35.30 34.09 42.59
C SER A 107 -35.35 34.50 44.07
N ASP A 108 -35.33 33.53 44.98
CA ASP A 108 -35.23 33.79 46.42
C ASP A 108 -33.96 34.57 46.75
N LEU A 109 -32.85 34.24 46.07
CA LEU A 109 -31.58 34.94 46.22
C LEU A 109 -31.68 36.38 45.73
N LEU A 110 -32.26 36.62 44.55
CA LEU A 110 -32.50 37.96 44.01
C LEU A 110 -33.33 38.79 45.00
N HIS A 111 -34.48 38.29 45.46
CA HIS A 111 -35.34 39.02 46.39
C HIS A 111 -34.59 39.43 47.66
N LYS A 112 -33.90 38.48 48.30
CA LYS A 112 -33.15 38.77 49.54
C LYS A 112 -31.95 39.68 49.31
N PHE A 113 -31.30 39.59 48.15
CA PHE A 113 -30.17 40.46 47.80
C PHE A 113 -30.62 41.91 47.61
N ILE A 114 -31.78 42.13 46.99
CA ILE A 114 -32.37 43.48 46.86
C ILE A 114 -32.86 44.01 48.22
N GLU A 115 -33.43 43.15 49.07
CA GLU A 115 -33.88 43.59 50.41
C GLU A 115 -32.73 44.12 51.28
N LYS A 116 -31.53 43.55 51.21
CA LYS A 116 -30.36 44.12 51.91
C LYS A 116 -30.04 45.57 51.53
N ALA A 117 -30.35 45.97 50.30
CA ALA A 117 -30.16 47.35 49.84
C ALA A 117 -31.17 48.33 50.48
N LYS A 118 -32.37 47.86 50.85
CA LYS A 118 -33.34 48.65 51.64
C LYS A 118 -32.84 48.88 53.06
N ASP A 119 -32.15 47.90 53.64
CA ASP A 119 -31.61 47.95 55.00
C ASP A 119 -30.30 48.76 55.10
N GLY A 120 -29.93 49.51 54.04
CA GLY A 120 -28.80 50.42 54.02
C GLY A 120 -27.46 49.81 53.62
N ASN A 121 -27.40 48.50 53.30
CA ASN A 121 -26.19 47.86 52.79
C ASN A 121 -26.05 48.08 51.28
N ILE A 122 -25.46 49.21 50.89
CA ILE A 122 -25.31 49.65 49.50
C ILE A 122 -23.94 49.20 48.95
N ILE A 123 -23.92 48.60 47.76
CA ILE A 123 -22.72 48.02 47.15
C ILE A 123 -22.59 48.54 45.73
N GLN A 124 -21.37 48.88 45.32
CA GLN A 124 -21.12 49.51 44.02
C GLN A 124 -20.62 48.54 42.93
N LYS A 125 -20.01 47.39 43.26
CA LYS A 125 -19.63 46.39 42.24
C LYS A 125 -19.30 45.00 42.82
N PHE A 126 -19.79 43.96 42.15
CA PHE A 126 -19.27 42.59 42.26
C PHE A 126 -18.94 42.09 40.86
N ASP A 127 -17.87 41.33 40.74
CA ASP A 127 -17.36 40.87 39.44
C ASP A 127 -17.85 39.46 39.08
N SER A 128 -18.31 38.66 40.06
CA SER A 128 -18.82 37.31 39.80
C SER A 128 -20.07 36.90 40.58
N PHE A 129 -20.78 35.88 40.08
CA PHE A 129 -21.93 35.29 40.82
C PHE A 129 -21.53 34.69 42.18
N GLY A 130 -20.29 34.21 42.30
CA GLY A 130 -19.74 33.69 43.56
C GLY A 130 -19.67 34.74 44.65
N ASP A 131 -19.38 35.99 44.29
CA ASP A 131 -19.26 37.12 45.22
C ASP A 131 -20.60 37.49 45.83
N ILE A 132 -21.68 37.44 45.02
CA ILE A 132 -23.05 37.64 45.50
C ILE A 132 -23.40 36.59 46.56
N LEU A 133 -23.03 35.33 46.33
CA LEU A 133 -23.27 34.27 47.31
C LEU A 133 -22.46 34.51 48.60
N ASN A 134 -21.18 34.83 48.50
CA ASN A 134 -20.35 35.13 49.66
C ASN A 134 -20.89 36.33 50.45
N PHE A 135 -21.38 37.37 49.78
CA PHE A 135 -21.99 38.51 50.44
C PHE A 135 -23.31 38.17 51.15
N MET A 136 -24.08 37.24 50.59
CA MET A 136 -25.37 36.85 51.15
C MET A 136 -25.24 35.87 52.31
N VAL A 137 -24.26 34.96 52.28
CA VAL A 137 -24.15 33.84 53.23
C VAL A 137 -22.78 33.66 53.90
N GLY A 138 -21.78 34.49 53.58
CA GLY A 138 -20.43 34.52 54.18
C GLY A 138 -19.36 33.77 53.36
N VAL A 139 -18.07 34.08 53.59
CA VAL A 139 -16.92 33.36 53.01
C VAL A 139 -16.76 32.00 53.69
N SER A 140 -16.57 30.94 52.91
CA SER A 140 -16.54 29.56 53.39
C SER A 140 -15.39 29.30 54.36
N GLN A 141 -15.69 28.85 55.58
CA GLN A 141 -14.85 27.83 56.21
C GLN A 141 -14.88 26.62 55.26
N GLU A 142 -13.71 26.07 54.93
CA GLU A 142 -13.62 24.72 54.37
C GLU A 142 -14.23 23.76 55.38
N VAL A 143 -15.54 23.60 55.29
CA VAL A 143 -16.17 22.35 55.65
C VAL A 143 -15.56 21.36 54.68
N VAL A 144 -14.64 20.52 55.17
CA VAL A 144 -14.26 19.29 54.49
C VAL A 144 -15.56 18.71 53.98
N GLN A 145 -15.74 18.74 52.65
CA GLN A 145 -16.83 18.03 52.02
C GLN A 145 -16.60 16.56 52.36
N LEU A 146 -17.15 16.11 53.48
CA LEU A 146 -17.55 14.73 53.59
C LEU A 146 -18.59 14.59 52.50
N ASP A 147 -18.28 13.81 51.46
CA ASP A 147 -19.33 13.39 50.55
C ASP A 147 -20.47 12.77 51.36
N GLU A 148 -21.67 12.74 50.79
CA GLU A 148 -22.88 12.27 51.49
C GLU A 148 -22.64 10.89 52.14
N PHE A 149 -21.84 10.07 51.46
CA PHE A 149 -21.33 8.77 51.86
C PHE A 149 -20.48 8.80 53.15
N SER A 150 -19.46 9.64 53.24
CA SER A 150 -18.56 9.78 54.38
C SER A 150 -19.31 10.28 55.62
N LEU A 151 -20.36 11.08 55.39
CA LEU A 151 -21.24 11.57 56.44
C LEU A 151 -22.15 10.46 57.01
N PHE A 152 -22.69 9.59 56.16
CA PHE A 152 -23.47 8.43 56.60
C PHE A 152 -22.61 7.37 57.30
N ILE A 153 -21.39 7.10 56.82
CA ILE A 153 -20.44 6.20 57.50
C ILE A 153 -20.11 6.73 58.90
N LYS A 154 -19.74 8.01 59.01
CA LYS A 154 -19.39 8.61 60.31
C LYS A 154 -20.54 8.52 61.31
N ARG A 155 -21.77 8.81 60.87
CA ARG A 155 -22.97 8.70 61.70
C ARG A 155 -23.30 7.25 62.09
N ALA A 156 -23.09 6.30 61.19
CA ALA A 156 -23.23 4.88 61.51
C ALA A 156 -22.22 4.42 62.56
N MET A 157 -20.95 4.86 62.44
CA MET A 157 -19.91 4.57 63.41
C MET A 157 -20.21 5.18 64.79
N ASP A 158 -20.76 6.40 64.83
CA ASP A 158 -21.19 7.02 66.09
C ASP A 158 -22.29 6.22 66.80
N ASN A 159 -23.24 5.66 66.05
CA ASN A 159 -24.28 4.78 66.61
C ASN A 159 -23.69 3.44 67.10
N PHE A 160 -22.65 2.92 66.44
CA PHE A 160 -21.97 1.69 66.83
C PHE A 160 -21.13 1.82 68.12
N LYS A 161 -20.68 3.03 68.49
CA LYS A 161 -19.93 3.30 69.75
C LYS A 161 -20.66 2.87 71.01
N GLY A 162 -21.99 2.75 70.98
CA GLY A 162 -22.78 2.27 72.10
C GLY A 162 -22.66 0.75 72.36
N LYS A 163 -22.08 -0.02 71.44
CA LYS A 163 -22.10 -1.50 71.48
C LYS A 163 -20.78 -2.18 71.14
N PHE A 164 -19.87 -1.49 70.44
CA PHE A 164 -18.54 -2.00 70.08
C PHE A 164 -17.43 -1.13 70.68
N ASP A 165 -16.26 -1.73 70.85
CA ASP A 165 -15.04 -1.04 71.26
C ASP A 165 -14.48 -0.15 70.13
N LYS A 166 -13.72 0.88 70.54
CA LYS A 166 -13.20 1.88 69.61
C LYS A 166 -12.30 1.29 68.53
N ASP A 167 -11.55 0.23 68.85
CA ASP A 167 -10.62 -0.40 67.92
C ASP A 167 -11.36 -1.18 66.83
N PHE A 168 -12.42 -1.92 67.18
CA PHE A 168 -13.28 -2.58 66.19
C PHE A 168 -13.98 -1.57 65.27
N ILE A 169 -14.52 -0.48 65.82
CA ILE A 169 -15.22 0.55 65.03
C ILE A 169 -14.25 1.23 64.05
N LYS A 170 -13.03 1.56 64.53
CA LYS A 170 -12.00 2.15 63.69
C LYS A 170 -11.57 1.20 62.58
N SER A 171 -11.26 -0.06 62.94
CA SER A 171 -10.87 -1.09 61.97
C SER A 171 -11.95 -1.33 60.92
N PHE A 172 -13.22 -1.43 61.33
CA PHE A 172 -14.35 -1.59 60.42
C PHE A 172 -14.51 -0.38 59.50
N SER A 173 -14.46 0.85 60.05
CA SER A 173 -14.56 2.09 59.27
C SER A 173 -13.45 2.23 58.24
N ASP A 174 -12.21 1.91 58.62
CA ASP A 174 -11.04 2.00 57.75
C ASP A 174 -11.13 0.94 56.63
N ASN A 175 -11.52 -0.29 56.95
CA ASN A 175 -11.70 -1.37 55.98
C ASN A 175 -12.86 -1.09 55.02
N LEU A 176 -13.97 -0.54 55.52
CA LEU A 176 -15.13 -0.16 54.71
C LEU A 176 -14.75 0.95 53.72
N SER A 177 -14.11 2.01 54.22
CA SER A 177 -13.69 3.15 53.39
C SER A 177 -12.65 2.75 52.34
N LYS A 178 -11.69 1.89 52.71
CA LYS A 178 -10.68 1.35 51.78
C LYS A 178 -11.31 0.49 50.70
N SER A 179 -12.25 -0.39 51.06
CA SER A 179 -12.89 -1.29 50.10
C SER A 179 -13.77 -0.52 49.10
N LEU A 180 -14.53 0.47 49.55
CA LEU A 180 -15.38 1.30 48.70
C LEU A 180 -14.57 2.21 47.75
N ASN A 181 -13.42 2.72 48.20
CA ASN A 181 -12.52 3.49 47.32
C ASN A 181 -11.88 2.65 46.21
N ASN A 182 -11.77 1.33 46.40
CA ASN A 182 -11.17 0.41 45.44
C ASN A 182 -12.16 -0.15 44.41
N ILE A 183 -13.46 0.15 44.52
CA ILE A 183 -14.46 -0.25 43.52
C ILE A 183 -14.33 0.66 42.29
N GLU A 184 -14.41 0.08 41.08
CA GLU A 184 -14.37 0.83 39.82
C GLU A 184 -15.46 1.93 39.75
N ASN A 185 -15.11 3.09 39.20
CA ASN A 185 -15.98 4.28 39.13
C ASN A 185 -17.36 4.00 38.50
N ALA A 186 -17.48 3.04 37.57
CA ALA A 186 -18.74 2.68 36.92
C ALA A 186 -19.76 1.99 37.83
N LEU A 187 -19.33 1.42 38.95
CA LEU A 187 -20.17 0.76 39.97
C LEU A 187 -20.39 1.63 41.21
N LYS A 188 -19.47 2.59 41.41
CA LYS A 188 -19.35 3.45 42.59
C LYS A 188 -20.63 4.24 42.92
N ASP A 189 -21.21 4.94 41.94
CA ASP A 189 -22.37 5.82 42.18
C ASP A 189 -23.65 5.10 42.67
N THR A 190 -23.78 3.80 42.38
CA THR A 190 -24.99 3.04 42.77
C THR A 190 -24.80 2.30 44.09
N ILE A 191 -23.60 1.75 44.32
CA ILE A 191 -23.29 0.93 45.50
C ILE A 191 -23.05 1.81 46.73
N ASP A 192 -22.35 2.93 46.54
CA ASP A 192 -21.94 3.83 47.62
C ASP A 192 -23.15 4.46 48.31
N SER A 193 -24.22 4.77 47.58
CA SER A 193 -25.41 5.39 48.19
C SER A 193 -26.26 4.38 48.96
N ASP A 194 -26.57 3.23 48.38
CA ASP A 194 -27.59 2.32 48.93
C ASP A 194 -27.07 1.43 50.06
N ILE A 195 -25.84 0.91 49.95
CA ILE A 195 -25.23 0.09 51.01
C ILE A 195 -24.90 0.95 52.23
N VAL A 196 -24.39 2.17 52.04
CA VAL A 196 -24.08 3.05 53.17
C VAL A 196 -25.33 3.58 53.86
N LYS A 197 -26.40 3.89 53.10
CA LYS A 197 -27.73 4.17 53.69
C LYS A 197 -28.26 2.96 54.46
N TYR A 198 -28.05 1.75 53.96
CA TYR A 198 -28.41 0.52 54.67
C TYR A 198 -27.63 0.36 55.98
N ILE A 199 -26.30 0.53 55.96
CA ILE A 199 -25.45 0.46 57.17
C ILE A 199 -25.88 1.51 58.19
N PHE A 200 -26.17 2.75 57.75
CA PHE A 200 -26.67 3.79 58.63
C PHE A 200 -28.03 3.43 59.23
N LYS A 201 -28.99 2.94 58.43
CA LYS A 201 -30.29 2.49 58.94
C LYS A 201 -30.14 1.31 59.91
N PHE A 202 -29.31 0.32 59.58
CA PHE A 202 -28.97 -0.80 60.44
C PHE A 202 -28.36 -0.35 61.77
N SER A 203 -27.53 0.70 61.74
CA SER A 203 -26.93 1.27 62.95
C SER A 203 -27.93 1.92 63.90
N GLN A 204 -29.07 2.41 63.40
CA GLN A 204 -30.10 3.04 64.24
C GLN A 204 -30.82 2.01 65.14
N ASP A 205 -30.95 0.77 64.65
CA ASP A 205 -31.63 -0.32 65.36
C ASP A 205 -30.66 -1.23 66.15
N ILE A 206 -29.36 -0.89 66.20
CA ILE A 206 -28.32 -1.76 66.76
C ILE A 206 -28.58 -2.14 68.22
N SER A 207 -29.21 -1.26 69.01
CA SER A 207 -29.47 -1.48 70.43
C SER A 207 -30.33 -2.73 70.69
N ARG A 208 -31.22 -3.08 69.75
CA ARG A 208 -32.19 -4.19 69.86
C ARG A 208 -31.66 -5.57 69.42
N LEU A 209 -30.48 -5.64 68.79
CA LEU A 209 -29.93 -6.87 68.19
C LEU A 209 -28.86 -7.54 69.07
N LYS A 210 -28.66 -8.87 69.00
CA LYS A 210 -27.56 -9.55 69.74
C LYS A 210 -26.20 -9.16 69.15
N LEU A 211 -25.19 -8.98 70.01
CA LEU A 211 -23.84 -8.52 69.62
C LEU A 211 -23.22 -9.38 68.50
N ASP A 212 -23.31 -10.71 68.63
CA ASP A 212 -22.72 -11.65 67.66
C ASP A 212 -23.40 -11.57 66.29
N ASN A 213 -24.72 -11.40 66.25
CA ASN A 213 -25.48 -11.22 65.00
C ASN A 213 -25.09 -9.91 64.31
N VAL A 214 -24.86 -8.85 65.10
CA VAL A 214 -24.42 -7.57 64.54
C VAL A 214 -22.99 -7.68 63.99
N LYS A 215 -22.06 -8.33 64.70
CA LYS A 215 -20.69 -8.56 64.18
C LYS A 215 -20.69 -9.38 62.90
N ARG A 216 -21.49 -10.45 62.84
CA ARG A 216 -21.63 -11.27 61.62
C ARG A 216 -22.20 -10.49 60.44
N ASN A 217 -23.23 -9.68 60.67
CA ASN A 217 -23.79 -8.83 59.61
C ASN A 217 -22.79 -7.80 59.12
N LEU A 218 -22.08 -7.12 60.03
CA LEU A 218 -21.04 -6.15 59.65
C LEU A 218 -19.92 -6.82 58.85
N ASN A 219 -19.43 -7.99 59.29
CA ASN A 219 -18.42 -8.74 58.55
C ASN A 219 -18.93 -9.18 57.16
N SER A 220 -20.17 -9.66 57.06
CA SER A 220 -20.77 -10.07 55.78
C SER A 220 -20.93 -8.88 54.82
N ILE A 221 -21.28 -7.70 55.34
CA ILE A 221 -21.31 -6.46 54.54
C ILE A 221 -19.91 -6.14 53.98
N LEU A 222 -18.86 -6.25 54.79
CA LEU A 222 -17.48 -6.03 54.33
C LEU A 222 -17.07 -7.05 53.25
N VAL A 223 -17.39 -8.33 53.45
CA VAL A 223 -17.09 -9.39 52.48
C VAL A 223 -17.76 -9.10 51.13
N PHE A 224 -19.02 -8.67 51.15
CA PHE A 224 -19.74 -8.30 49.93
C PHE A 224 -19.08 -7.12 49.19
N ILE A 225 -18.71 -6.07 49.93
CA ILE A 225 -18.06 -4.89 49.36
C ILE A 225 -16.66 -5.21 48.82
N GLN A 226 -15.89 -6.06 49.51
CA GLN A 226 -14.58 -6.48 49.04
C GLN A 226 -14.66 -7.30 47.76
N ALA A 227 -15.64 -8.20 47.65
CA ALA A 227 -15.88 -8.98 46.45
C ALA A 227 -16.20 -8.11 45.21
N LEU A 228 -16.76 -6.93 45.41
CA LEU A 228 -17.05 -5.96 44.34
C LEU A 228 -15.81 -5.24 43.80
N THR A 229 -14.65 -5.37 44.44
CA THR A 229 -13.39 -4.81 43.93
C THR A 229 -12.83 -5.61 42.74
N ASP A 230 -13.27 -6.86 42.57
CA ASP A 230 -12.93 -7.71 41.42
C ASP A 230 -14.22 -8.20 40.74
N THR A 231 -14.64 -7.46 39.71
CA THR A 231 -15.84 -7.75 38.92
C THR A 231 -15.56 -8.62 37.70
N LYS A 232 -14.31 -9.08 37.50
CA LYS A 232 -13.84 -9.76 36.28
C LYS A 232 -14.21 -9.01 34.98
N GLY A 233 -14.17 -7.67 35.01
CA GLY A 233 -14.43 -6.81 33.84
C GLY A 233 -15.92 -6.58 33.53
N LYS A 234 -16.86 -7.02 34.39
CA LYS A 234 -18.30 -6.80 34.22
C LYS A 234 -18.70 -5.42 34.75
N ASN A 235 -19.38 -4.62 33.92
CA ASN A 235 -19.96 -3.34 34.33
C ASN A 235 -21.33 -3.52 35.04
N LYS A 236 -21.87 -2.44 35.63
CA LYS A 236 -23.14 -2.46 36.37
C LYS A 236 -24.29 -3.12 35.59
N ASN A 237 -24.50 -2.70 34.34
CA ASN A 237 -25.61 -3.21 33.54
C ASN A 237 -25.45 -4.72 33.26
N GLN A 238 -24.22 -5.18 33.06
CA GLN A 238 -23.91 -6.60 32.88
C GLN A 238 -24.16 -7.39 34.17
N LEU A 239 -23.79 -6.86 35.34
CA LEU A 239 -24.06 -7.47 36.64
C LEU A 239 -25.55 -7.51 36.98
N ASP A 240 -26.28 -6.41 36.77
CA ASP A 240 -27.73 -6.36 37.00
C ASP A 240 -28.46 -7.35 36.09
N GLN A 241 -28.08 -7.44 34.81
CA GLN A 241 -28.62 -8.44 33.88
C GLN A 241 -28.33 -9.86 34.34
N GLU A 242 -27.13 -10.12 34.86
CA GLU A 242 -26.75 -11.42 35.38
C GLU A 242 -27.52 -11.82 36.64
N ILE A 243 -27.77 -10.87 37.54
CA ILE A 243 -28.58 -11.07 38.75
C ILE A 243 -30.04 -11.36 38.37
N ILE A 244 -30.61 -10.56 37.47
CA ILE A 244 -31.97 -10.77 36.93
C ILE A 244 -32.05 -12.17 36.31
N ARG A 245 -31.04 -12.54 35.51
CA ARG A 245 -30.95 -13.84 34.84
C ARG A 245 -30.89 -15.01 35.83
N ARG A 246 -29.91 -15.04 36.74
CA ARG A 246 -29.72 -16.16 37.68
C ARG A 246 -30.85 -16.27 38.70
N SER A 247 -31.45 -15.14 39.09
CA SER A 247 -32.59 -15.12 40.03
C SER A 247 -33.93 -15.47 39.38
N LYS A 248 -34.00 -15.68 38.05
CA LYS A 248 -35.24 -15.86 37.27
C LYS A 248 -36.20 -14.67 37.46
N ASN A 249 -35.70 -13.44 37.28
CA ASN A 249 -36.41 -12.16 37.44
C ASN A 249 -36.91 -11.86 38.88
N LYS A 250 -36.42 -12.57 39.90
CA LYS A 250 -36.81 -12.30 41.29
C LYS A 250 -36.04 -11.15 41.92
N LEU A 251 -34.81 -10.91 41.47
CA LEU A 251 -33.96 -9.80 41.90
C LEU A 251 -33.73 -8.88 40.70
N GLY A 252 -33.84 -7.56 40.91
CA GLY A 252 -33.77 -6.58 39.84
C GLY A 252 -32.39 -5.94 39.65
N ASN A 253 -31.53 -6.00 40.68
CA ASN A 253 -30.27 -5.26 40.69
C ASN A 253 -29.29 -5.80 41.76
N LEU A 254 -28.08 -5.24 41.74
CA LEU A 254 -27.00 -5.51 42.70
C LEU A 254 -27.37 -5.31 44.17
N PHE A 255 -28.24 -4.36 44.49
CA PHE A 255 -28.66 -4.12 45.87
C PHE A 255 -29.67 -5.17 46.38
N ASP A 256 -30.49 -5.72 45.48
CA ASP A 256 -31.34 -6.87 45.79
C ASP A 256 -30.51 -8.12 46.07
N LEU A 257 -29.42 -8.34 45.31
CA LEU A 257 -28.43 -9.39 45.59
C LEU A 257 -27.76 -9.18 46.96
N PHE A 258 -27.37 -7.95 47.29
CA PHE A 258 -26.79 -7.61 48.60
C PHE A 258 -27.71 -7.99 49.76
N LYS A 259 -29.00 -7.67 49.70
CA LYS A 259 -29.96 -8.04 50.75
C LYS A 259 -30.08 -9.56 50.90
N LEU A 260 -30.23 -10.27 49.79
CA LEU A 260 -30.38 -11.73 49.80
C LEU A 260 -29.11 -12.43 50.30
N PHE A 261 -27.93 -11.89 49.97
CA PHE A 261 -26.66 -12.36 50.53
C PHE A 261 -26.64 -12.23 52.05
N LEU A 262 -27.04 -11.08 52.59
CA LEU A 262 -27.10 -10.88 54.03
C LEU A 262 -28.12 -11.83 54.70
N GLU A 263 -29.30 -12.03 54.12
CA GLU A 263 -30.28 -12.99 54.63
C GLU A 263 -29.71 -14.42 54.69
N LYS A 264 -29.03 -14.87 53.61
CA LYS A 264 -28.39 -16.19 53.59
C LYS A 264 -27.25 -16.35 54.59
N THR A 265 -26.46 -15.29 54.83
CA THR A 265 -25.39 -15.30 55.83
C THR A 265 -25.91 -15.37 57.27
N ILE A 266 -27.14 -14.91 57.50
CA ILE A 266 -27.80 -14.96 58.81
C ILE A 266 -28.32 -16.38 59.10
N ASP A 267 -28.79 -17.08 58.06
CA ASP A 267 -29.45 -18.38 58.19
C ASP A 267 -28.51 -19.61 58.13
N ASN A 268 -27.28 -19.50 57.61
CA ASN A 268 -26.27 -20.56 57.63
C ASN A 268 -24.83 -20.00 57.56
N ASP A 269 -23.88 -20.63 58.28
CA ASP A 269 -22.44 -20.32 58.16
C ASP A 269 -21.96 -20.59 56.72
N ILE A 270 -21.61 -19.53 55.98
CA ILE A 270 -20.92 -19.64 54.70
C ILE A 270 -19.55 -20.30 54.96
N LYS A 271 -19.39 -21.56 54.56
CA LYS A 271 -18.14 -22.32 54.75
C LYS A 271 -17.08 -22.02 53.68
N GLU A 272 -17.46 -21.41 52.56
CA GLU A 272 -16.58 -21.19 51.41
C GLU A 272 -16.03 -19.75 51.38
N PRO A 273 -14.73 -19.55 51.08
CA PRO A 273 -14.12 -18.23 51.05
C PRO A 273 -14.61 -17.41 49.85
N VAL A 274 -15.30 -16.29 50.12
CA VAL A 274 -15.72 -15.32 49.10
C VAL A 274 -14.54 -14.40 48.74
N LYS A 275 -14.10 -14.42 47.49
CA LYS A 275 -12.99 -13.56 47.01
C LYS A 275 -13.44 -12.51 45.99
N ASN A 276 -14.42 -12.82 45.15
CA ASN A 276 -14.90 -11.94 44.09
C ASN A 276 -16.44 -11.99 43.96
N ILE A 277 -17.02 -11.12 43.14
CA ILE A 277 -18.48 -11.02 42.97
C ILE A 277 -19.11 -12.30 42.38
N GLU A 278 -18.34 -13.08 41.62
CA GLU A 278 -18.77 -14.35 41.03
C GLU A 278 -19.00 -15.41 42.13
N ASP A 279 -18.14 -15.45 43.15
CA ASP A 279 -18.31 -16.33 44.31
C ASP A 279 -19.62 -16.01 45.05
N ILE A 280 -19.98 -14.72 45.16
CA ILE A 280 -21.25 -14.28 45.77
C ILE A 280 -22.44 -14.72 44.92
N LEU A 281 -22.37 -14.53 43.60
CA LEU A 281 -23.41 -14.98 42.69
C LEU A 281 -23.60 -16.50 42.79
N ASN A 282 -22.53 -17.26 42.92
CA ASN A 282 -22.57 -18.71 43.07
C ASN A 282 -23.18 -19.15 44.42
N ILE A 283 -22.80 -18.51 45.52
CA ILE A 283 -23.34 -18.84 46.86
C ILE A 283 -24.83 -18.46 46.97
N VAL A 284 -25.20 -17.30 46.42
CA VAL A 284 -26.55 -16.74 46.58
C VAL A 284 -27.52 -17.30 45.55
N LEU A 285 -27.09 -17.45 44.30
CA LEU A 285 -27.96 -17.81 43.18
C LEU A 285 -27.60 -19.16 42.53
N GLY A 286 -26.49 -19.80 42.93
CA GLY A 286 -25.97 -21.05 42.35
C GLY A 286 -24.92 -20.80 41.27
N GLU A 287 -24.11 -21.82 40.98
CA GLU A 287 -23.13 -21.79 39.89
C GLU A 287 -23.77 -21.40 38.55
N GLU A 288 -23.03 -20.63 37.76
CA GLU A 288 -23.44 -20.30 36.39
C GLU A 288 -23.54 -21.58 35.56
N LYS A 289 -24.75 -22.12 35.41
CA LYS A 289 -25.04 -22.93 34.23
C LYS A 289 -24.85 -22.01 33.04
N GLU A 290 -23.95 -22.37 32.13
CA GLU A 290 -23.69 -21.66 30.87
C GLU A 290 -25.02 -21.21 30.28
N TYR A 291 -25.26 -19.90 30.35
CA TYR A 291 -26.48 -19.31 29.86
C TYR A 291 -26.06 -18.34 28.79
N VAL A 292 -26.20 -18.82 27.56
CA VAL A 292 -26.21 -18.04 26.33
C VAL A 292 -26.98 -16.76 26.58
N LYS A 293 -26.44 -15.59 26.28
CA LYS A 293 -27.11 -14.29 26.50
C LYS A 293 -28.53 -14.31 25.91
N PHE A 294 -29.56 -14.42 26.75
CA PHE A 294 -30.96 -14.30 26.33
C PHE A 294 -31.29 -12.83 26.05
N THR A 295 -30.84 -12.34 24.91
CA THR A 295 -31.69 -11.47 24.09
C THR A 295 -32.78 -12.35 23.46
N ASP A 296 -33.84 -11.80 22.88
CA ASP A 296 -35.02 -12.53 22.37
C ASP A 296 -34.72 -13.86 21.64
N VAL A 297 -33.56 -13.95 20.99
CA VAL A 297 -32.89 -15.13 20.39
C VAL A 297 -32.94 -16.39 21.27
N GLY A 298 -32.50 -16.30 22.53
CA GLY A 298 -32.46 -17.45 23.44
C GLY A 298 -33.86 -17.91 23.83
N GLY A 299 -34.75 -16.93 24.07
CA GLY A 299 -36.13 -17.18 24.48
C GLY A 299 -36.91 -17.92 23.40
N PHE A 300 -36.66 -17.60 22.12
CA PHE A 300 -37.27 -18.29 20.99
C PHE A 300 -36.91 -19.77 20.93
N LEU A 301 -35.63 -20.13 21.05
CA LEU A 301 -35.17 -21.52 20.94
C LEU A 301 -35.48 -22.36 22.19
N LYS A 302 -35.29 -21.84 23.40
CA LYS A 302 -35.66 -22.59 24.62
C LYS A 302 -37.17 -22.81 24.75
N ARG A 303 -38.02 -21.89 24.26
CA ARG A 303 -39.49 -22.10 24.27
C ARG A 303 -39.96 -23.24 23.38
N VAL A 304 -39.15 -23.66 22.41
CA VAL A 304 -39.50 -24.75 21.48
C VAL A 304 -38.74 -26.03 21.78
N GLU A 305 -37.80 -26.03 22.73
CA GLU A 305 -37.03 -27.21 23.14
C GLU A 305 -37.93 -28.40 23.47
N ASP A 306 -38.99 -28.20 24.26
CA ASP A 306 -39.96 -29.25 24.59
C ASP A 306 -40.63 -29.87 23.36
N LYS A 307 -40.80 -29.11 22.27
CA LYS A 307 -41.37 -29.63 21.01
C LYS A 307 -40.35 -30.49 20.27
N TYR A 308 -39.08 -30.06 20.22
CA TYR A 308 -38.00 -30.85 19.64
C TYR A 308 -37.73 -32.13 20.46
N ALA A 309 -37.77 -32.04 21.78
CA ALA A 309 -37.57 -33.14 22.73
C ALA A 309 -38.59 -34.27 22.54
N ARG A 310 -39.86 -33.94 22.24
CA ARG A 310 -40.90 -34.94 21.93
C ARG A 310 -40.60 -35.80 20.70
N LEU A 311 -39.80 -35.32 19.77
CA LEU A 311 -39.50 -36.00 18.50
C LEU A 311 -38.10 -36.60 18.46
N LEU A 312 -37.10 -35.95 19.06
CA LEU A 312 -35.70 -36.36 19.06
C LEU A 312 -35.22 -37.04 20.36
N GLY A 313 -36.01 -36.93 21.43
CA GLY A 313 -35.63 -37.31 22.80
C GLY A 313 -35.01 -36.15 23.59
N ASP A 314 -35.33 -36.07 24.89
CA ASP A 314 -34.98 -34.96 25.79
C ASP A 314 -33.49 -34.61 25.75
N PHE A 315 -32.61 -35.60 25.95
CA PHE A 315 -31.16 -35.38 25.97
C PHE A 315 -30.61 -34.83 24.65
N LYS A 316 -31.08 -35.36 23.51
CA LYS A 316 -30.54 -35.00 22.19
C LYS A 316 -31.00 -33.60 21.77
N ALA A 317 -32.27 -33.29 22.00
CA ALA A 317 -32.82 -31.97 21.76
C ALA A 317 -32.14 -30.91 22.64
N GLU A 318 -31.92 -31.21 23.92
CA GLU A 318 -31.23 -30.31 24.85
C GLU A 318 -29.81 -30.00 24.40
N VAL A 319 -29.03 -31.02 24.03
CA VAL A 319 -27.65 -30.85 23.52
C VAL A 319 -27.62 -29.97 22.27
N MET A 320 -28.41 -30.30 21.24
CA MET A 320 -28.40 -29.56 19.98
C MET A 320 -28.87 -28.11 20.12
N ILE A 321 -29.90 -27.86 20.94
CA ILE A 321 -30.41 -26.51 21.20
C ILE A 321 -29.37 -25.70 21.98
N ASN A 322 -28.71 -26.29 22.98
CA ASN A 322 -27.67 -25.60 23.74
C ASN A 322 -26.44 -25.27 22.87
N GLU A 323 -25.98 -26.20 22.02
CA GLU A 323 -24.88 -25.95 21.09
C GLU A 323 -25.20 -24.84 20.09
N LEU A 324 -26.43 -24.83 19.54
CA LEU A 324 -26.91 -23.75 18.66
C LEU A 324 -26.93 -22.41 19.37
N LEU A 325 -27.42 -22.38 20.60
CA LEU A 325 -27.45 -21.18 21.43
C LEU A 325 -26.03 -20.65 21.69
N THR A 326 -25.08 -21.52 22.03
CA THR A 326 -23.67 -21.14 22.21
C THR A 326 -23.11 -20.55 20.92
N SER A 327 -23.26 -21.24 19.81
CA SER A 327 -22.80 -20.78 18.49
C SER A 327 -23.37 -19.42 18.08
N LEU A 328 -24.68 -19.19 18.31
CA LEU A 328 -25.34 -17.92 18.04
C LEU A 328 -24.77 -16.77 18.89
N SER A 329 -24.32 -17.05 20.12
CA SER A 329 -23.71 -16.03 21.00
C SER A 329 -22.27 -15.70 20.66
N GLU A 330 -21.58 -16.60 19.97
CA GLU A 330 -20.20 -16.41 19.49
C GLU A 330 -20.13 -15.65 18.16
N MET A 331 -21.27 -15.34 17.53
CA MET A 331 -21.30 -14.53 16.31
C MET A 331 -20.76 -13.11 16.56
N PRO A 332 -19.99 -12.55 15.61
CA PRO A 332 -19.57 -11.15 15.64
C PRO A 332 -20.74 -10.20 15.82
N GLU A 333 -20.59 -9.17 16.65
CA GLU A 333 -21.68 -8.24 17.01
C GLU A 333 -22.30 -7.54 15.78
N THR A 334 -21.48 -7.32 14.74
CA THR A 334 -21.87 -6.79 13.43
C THR A 334 -22.96 -7.63 12.75
N HIS A 335 -23.00 -8.94 12.98
CA HIS A 335 -23.95 -9.87 12.37
C HIS A 335 -24.95 -10.47 13.38
N GLY A 336 -24.50 -10.71 14.61
CA GLY A 336 -25.31 -11.31 15.68
C GLY A 336 -26.56 -10.50 16.02
N SER A 337 -26.50 -9.17 15.89
CA SER A 337 -27.64 -8.29 16.20
C SER A 337 -28.89 -8.53 15.34
N TYR A 338 -28.74 -8.94 14.07
CA TYR A 338 -29.87 -9.23 13.18
C TYR A 338 -30.01 -10.72 12.86
N LEU A 339 -28.90 -11.39 12.54
CA LEU A 339 -28.94 -12.74 11.99
C LEU A 339 -29.31 -13.78 13.05
N ALA A 340 -28.81 -13.63 14.28
CA ALA A 340 -29.13 -14.57 15.35
C ALA A 340 -30.63 -14.56 15.65
N SER A 341 -31.27 -13.38 15.60
CA SER A 341 -32.72 -13.24 15.75
C SER A 341 -33.49 -13.92 14.62
N ASP A 342 -33.07 -13.72 13.37
CA ASP A 342 -33.73 -14.31 12.21
C ASP A 342 -33.63 -15.85 12.19
N ILE A 343 -32.47 -16.41 12.54
CA ILE A 343 -32.24 -17.86 12.67
C ILE A 343 -33.10 -18.44 13.79
N SER A 344 -33.10 -17.84 14.98
CA SER A 344 -33.93 -18.32 16.09
C SER A 344 -35.42 -18.29 15.77
N ARG A 345 -35.93 -17.21 15.14
CA ARG A 345 -37.33 -17.13 14.71
C ARG A 345 -37.68 -18.19 13.66
N PHE A 346 -36.77 -18.46 12.72
CA PHE A 346 -36.95 -19.52 11.74
C PHE A 346 -37.08 -20.89 12.40
N LEU A 347 -36.16 -21.24 13.30
CA LEU A 347 -36.17 -22.52 14.01
C LEU A 347 -37.39 -22.66 14.94
N THR A 348 -37.87 -21.56 15.54
CA THR A 348 -39.14 -21.54 16.27
C THR A 348 -40.32 -21.84 15.35
N LYS A 349 -40.41 -21.17 14.20
CA LYS A 349 -41.50 -21.40 13.24
C LYS A 349 -41.44 -22.82 12.65
N TYR A 350 -40.24 -23.31 12.36
CA TYR A 350 -40.03 -24.68 11.89
C TYR A 350 -40.60 -25.71 12.89
N SER A 351 -40.47 -25.47 14.20
CA SER A 351 -41.04 -26.33 15.26
C SER A 351 -42.56 -26.48 15.23
N GLU A 352 -43.27 -25.57 14.58
CA GLU A 352 -44.72 -25.63 14.44
C GLU A 352 -45.15 -26.62 13.34
N THR A 353 -44.23 -26.97 12.43
CA THR A 353 -44.48 -27.83 11.27
C THR A 353 -43.89 -29.25 11.38
N MET A 354 -43.16 -29.56 12.46
CA MET A 354 -42.39 -30.81 12.61
C MET A 354 -43.20 -32.07 12.85
N ASN A 355 -44.44 -31.96 13.35
CA ASN A 355 -45.24 -33.13 13.72
C ASN A 355 -45.47 -34.11 12.55
N ASN A 356 -45.22 -33.69 11.30
CA ASN A 356 -45.38 -34.48 10.09
C ASN A 356 -44.04 -34.89 9.43
N LEU A 357 -42.89 -34.66 10.09
CA LEU A 357 -41.54 -34.92 9.57
C LEU A 357 -40.85 -36.07 10.31
N ASP A 358 -39.93 -36.78 9.64
CA ASP A 358 -39.12 -37.82 10.28
C ASP A 358 -38.15 -37.17 11.30
N PRO A 359 -37.98 -37.73 12.51
CA PRO A 359 -36.95 -37.30 13.46
C PRO A 359 -35.57 -37.06 12.84
N LYS A 360 -35.16 -37.87 11.85
CA LYS A 360 -33.87 -37.67 11.16
C LYS A 360 -33.81 -36.37 10.36
N ASP A 361 -34.92 -35.93 9.78
CA ASP A 361 -34.98 -34.67 9.02
C ASP A 361 -34.91 -33.47 9.96
N ILE A 362 -35.50 -33.59 11.15
CA ILE A 362 -35.45 -32.57 12.21
C ILE A 362 -34.02 -32.44 12.74
N GLU A 363 -33.36 -33.57 13.02
CA GLU A 363 -31.96 -33.62 13.44
C GLU A 363 -31.03 -32.97 12.41
N LEU A 364 -31.24 -33.27 11.13
CA LEU A 364 -30.44 -32.72 10.03
C LEU A 364 -30.53 -31.19 9.96
N ILE A 365 -31.72 -30.62 10.14
CA ILE A 365 -31.92 -29.15 10.13
C ILE A 365 -31.18 -28.48 11.29
N LEU A 366 -31.26 -29.05 12.49
CA LEU A 366 -30.55 -28.52 13.66
C LEU A 366 -29.03 -28.61 13.50
N ALA A 367 -28.52 -29.76 13.04
CA ALA A 367 -27.10 -29.96 12.78
C ALA A 367 -26.57 -29.01 11.69
N ARG A 368 -27.29 -28.85 10.57
CA ARG A 368 -26.91 -27.88 9.53
C ARG A 368 -26.97 -26.45 10.04
N SER A 369 -27.95 -26.12 10.89
CA SER A 369 -28.01 -24.78 11.48
C SER A 369 -26.78 -24.50 12.34
N LEU A 370 -26.36 -25.46 13.16
CA LEU A 370 -25.17 -25.34 14.00
C LEU A 370 -23.89 -25.15 13.16
N ILE A 371 -23.76 -25.93 12.09
CA ILE A 371 -22.64 -25.82 11.15
C ILE A 371 -22.58 -24.41 10.55
N TYR A 372 -23.72 -23.88 10.09
CA TYR A 372 -23.79 -22.55 9.50
C TYR A 372 -23.41 -21.46 10.51
N THR A 373 -23.97 -21.52 11.73
CA THR A 373 -23.72 -20.51 12.75
C THR A 373 -22.25 -20.51 13.21
N ASN A 374 -21.64 -21.69 13.35
CA ASN A 374 -20.22 -21.82 13.69
C ASN A 374 -19.30 -21.22 12.61
N SER A 375 -19.66 -21.36 11.33
CA SER A 375 -18.88 -20.80 10.23
C SER A 375 -18.76 -19.26 10.25
N LEU A 376 -19.66 -18.58 10.97
CA LEU A 376 -19.74 -17.12 11.02
C LEU A 376 -18.91 -16.48 12.14
N LYS A 377 -18.33 -17.27 13.04
CA LYS A 377 -17.58 -16.78 14.22
C LYS A 377 -16.44 -15.83 13.85
N GLU A 378 -15.82 -16.04 12.69
CA GLU A 378 -14.65 -15.27 12.22
C GLU A 378 -15.00 -14.13 11.24
N LEU A 379 -16.29 -13.94 10.90
CA LEU A 379 -16.75 -12.98 9.91
C LEU A 379 -16.84 -11.55 10.50
N THR A 380 -15.68 -10.91 10.70
CA THR A 380 -15.56 -9.57 11.32
C THR A 380 -15.21 -8.45 10.33
N ASP A 381 -14.85 -8.83 9.11
CA ASP A 381 -14.29 -8.00 8.05
C ASP A 381 -15.31 -7.17 7.27
N LEU A 382 -16.61 -7.51 7.42
CA LEU A 382 -17.73 -6.93 6.68
C LEU A 382 -18.88 -6.56 7.60
N ASN A 383 -19.53 -5.43 7.34
CA ASN A 383 -20.82 -5.09 7.94
C ASN A 383 -21.99 -5.78 7.19
N LYS A 384 -23.22 -5.57 7.66
CA LYS A 384 -24.44 -6.17 7.09
C LYS A 384 -24.62 -5.84 5.60
N GLU A 385 -24.46 -4.59 5.22
CA GLU A 385 -24.61 -4.14 3.84
C GLU A 385 -23.54 -4.77 2.94
N GLU A 386 -22.29 -4.78 3.39
CA GLU A 386 -21.14 -5.33 2.67
C GLU A 386 -21.27 -6.85 2.46
N ILE A 387 -21.62 -7.63 3.50
CA ILE A 387 -21.78 -9.09 3.38
C ILE A 387 -22.97 -9.44 2.48
N ASN A 388 -24.06 -8.67 2.55
CA ASN A 388 -25.21 -8.90 1.68
C ASN A 388 -24.86 -8.59 0.21
N GLN A 389 -24.08 -7.54 -0.06
CA GLN A 389 -23.57 -7.25 -1.42
C GLN A 389 -22.64 -8.37 -1.92
N PHE A 390 -21.76 -8.87 -1.06
CA PHE A 390 -20.92 -10.04 -1.38
C PHE A 390 -21.79 -11.25 -1.81
N ILE A 391 -22.83 -11.59 -1.03
CA ILE A 391 -23.73 -12.71 -1.32
C ILE A 391 -24.58 -12.47 -2.58
N ILE A 392 -25.10 -11.26 -2.77
CA ILE A 392 -25.86 -10.87 -3.97
C ILE A 392 -25.01 -11.10 -5.21
N ASN A 393 -23.79 -10.62 -5.20
CA ASN A 393 -22.91 -10.75 -6.35
C ASN A 393 -22.47 -12.21 -6.55
N ARG A 394 -22.07 -12.91 -5.48
CA ARG A 394 -21.63 -14.32 -5.52
C ARG A 394 -22.72 -15.29 -5.96
N SER A 395 -23.99 -14.98 -5.68
CA SER A 395 -25.16 -15.77 -6.08
C SER A 395 -25.72 -15.39 -7.46
N LYS A 396 -25.08 -14.45 -8.19
CA LYS A 396 -25.64 -13.85 -9.42
C LYS A 396 -27.06 -13.31 -9.19
N ARG A 397 -27.26 -12.62 -8.06
CA ARG A 397 -28.50 -11.98 -7.58
C ARG A 397 -29.64 -12.94 -7.22
N LYS A 398 -29.38 -14.24 -7.12
CA LYS A 398 -30.41 -15.23 -6.69
C LYS A 398 -30.76 -15.10 -5.21
N ILE A 399 -29.82 -14.63 -4.40
CA ILE A 399 -29.93 -14.53 -2.95
C ILE A 399 -29.63 -13.09 -2.55
N ARG A 400 -30.40 -12.53 -1.60
CA ARG A 400 -30.29 -11.11 -1.25
C ARG A 400 -29.66 -10.85 0.10
N SER A 401 -29.50 -11.88 0.93
CA SER A 401 -29.01 -11.71 2.29
C SER A 401 -28.28 -12.94 2.82
N LEU A 402 -27.51 -12.73 3.88
CA LEU A 402 -26.89 -13.79 4.70
C LEU A 402 -27.92 -14.77 5.27
N PHE A 403 -29.16 -14.34 5.49
CA PHE A 403 -30.23 -15.22 5.96
C PHE A 403 -30.88 -16.03 4.83
N ASP A 404 -30.97 -15.48 3.62
CA ASP A 404 -31.44 -16.25 2.46
C ASP A 404 -30.41 -17.33 2.07
N LEU A 405 -29.12 -17.07 2.25
CA LEU A 405 -28.05 -18.06 2.10
C LEU A 405 -28.22 -19.21 3.12
N TYR A 406 -28.50 -18.89 4.38
CA TYR A 406 -28.80 -19.88 5.42
C TYR A 406 -29.96 -20.81 5.02
N LYS A 407 -31.09 -20.26 4.55
CA LYS A 407 -32.23 -21.08 4.11
C LYS A 407 -31.86 -22.01 2.97
N LEU A 408 -31.15 -21.50 1.96
CA LEU A 408 -30.73 -22.32 0.83
C LEU A 408 -29.73 -23.42 1.26
N PHE A 409 -28.85 -23.13 2.22
CA PHE A 409 -27.93 -24.11 2.78
C PHE A 409 -28.67 -25.28 3.42
N LEU A 410 -29.75 -25.00 4.17
CA LEU A 410 -30.59 -26.05 4.76
C LEU A 410 -31.27 -26.93 3.71
N GLU A 411 -31.65 -26.39 2.56
CA GLU A 411 -32.35 -27.09 1.48
C GLU A 411 -31.41 -27.83 0.50
N THR A 412 -30.10 -27.56 0.54
CA THR A 412 -29.14 -28.09 -0.44
C THR A 412 -28.83 -29.57 -0.18
N ASN A 413 -29.04 -30.44 -1.18
CA ASN A 413 -28.72 -31.88 -1.17
C ASN A 413 -27.67 -32.27 -2.22
N LYS A 414 -26.73 -31.36 -2.53
CA LYS A 414 -25.77 -31.51 -3.64
C LYS A 414 -24.67 -32.55 -3.38
N PRO A 415 -24.05 -33.10 -4.44
CA PRO A 415 -23.02 -34.15 -4.38
C PRO A 415 -21.62 -33.68 -3.90
N ILE A 416 -21.43 -32.39 -3.62
CA ILE A 416 -20.16 -31.86 -3.10
C ILE A 416 -20.19 -32.05 -1.58
N PHE A 417 -19.42 -32.99 -1.03
CA PHE A 417 -19.31 -33.16 0.42
C PHE A 417 -18.45 -32.06 1.05
N ILE A 418 -18.98 -31.38 2.07
CA ILE A 418 -18.15 -30.63 3.01
C ILE A 418 -17.26 -31.67 3.71
N LYS A 419 -15.94 -31.62 3.47
CA LYS A 419 -14.97 -32.57 4.03
C LYS A 419 -14.50 -32.18 5.44
N SER A 420 -14.56 -30.90 5.78
CA SER A 420 -14.09 -30.39 7.07
C SER A 420 -15.14 -30.60 8.17
N ILE A 421 -14.67 -30.99 9.35
CA ILE A 421 -15.51 -31.17 10.53
C ILE A 421 -16.08 -29.82 11.00
N ASN A 422 -15.32 -28.73 10.81
CA ASN A 422 -15.72 -27.36 11.10
C ASN A 422 -15.54 -26.49 9.83
N PRO A 423 -16.55 -26.41 8.96
CA PRO A 423 -16.42 -25.65 7.72
C PRO A 423 -16.41 -24.15 7.94
N SER A 424 -15.52 -23.49 7.22
CA SER A 424 -15.44 -22.04 7.08
C SER A 424 -16.66 -21.48 6.33
N PHE A 425 -16.91 -20.18 6.48
CA PHE A 425 -17.98 -19.50 5.76
C PHE A 425 -17.86 -19.67 4.23
N ASP A 426 -16.64 -19.67 3.69
CA ASP A 426 -16.39 -19.84 2.26
C ASP A 426 -16.74 -21.26 1.79
N GLU A 427 -16.44 -22.30 2.58
CA GLU A 427 -16.87 -23.69 2.28
C GLU A 427 -18.40 -23.83 2.28
N ILE A 428 -19.10 -23.12 3.18
CA ILE A 428 -20.56 -23.08 3.22
C ILE A 428 -21.13 -22.41 1.96
N VAL A 429 -20.54 -21.29 1.54
CA VAL A 429 -20.92 -20.58 0.31
C VAL A 429 -20.71 -21.47 -0.92
N GLU A 430 -19.58 -22.17 -1.01
CA GLU A 430 -19.29 -23.10 -2.11
C GLU A 430 -20.21 -24.31 -2.13
N TYR A 431 -20.49 -24.91 -0.98
CA TYR A 431 -21.43 -26.03 -0.88
C TYR A 431 -22.83 -25.62 -1.37
N THR A 432 -23.29 -24.45 -0.90
CA THR A 432 -24.65 -23.96 -1.17
C THR A 432 -24.80 -23.48 -2.62
N LEU A 433 -23.92 -22.58 -3.04
CA LEU A 433 -24.01 -21.89 -4.34
C LEU A 433 -23.26 -22.62 -5.47
N GLY A 434 -22.48 -23.65 -5.14
CA GLY A 434 -21.52 -24.29 -6.05
C GLY A 434 -20.15 -23.63 -5.97
N LYS A 435 -19.11 -24.38 -6.36
CA LYS A 435 -17.76 -23.84 -6.56
C LYS A 435 -17.85 -22.60 -7.43
N TYR A 436 -17.12 -21.57 -7.05
CA TYR A 436 -17.04 -20.40 -7.87
C TYR A 436 -16.20 -20.75 -9.10
N GLU A 437 -16.84 -20.97 -10.24
CA GLU A 437 -16.13 -21.20 -11.50
C GLU A 437 -15.43 -19.93 -12.02
N GLY A 438 -15.59 -18.80 -11.32
CA GLY A 438 -15.16 -17.50 -11.81
C GLY A 438 -16.07 -16.95 -12.89
N PRO A 439 -15.83 -15.70 -13.31
CA PRO A 439 -16.40 -15.21 -14.54
C PRO A 439 -15.78 -15.99 -15.71
N LYS A 440 -16.62 -16.48 -16.64
CA LYS A 440 -16.12 -17.02 -17.92
C LYS A 440 -15.60 -15.91 -18.85
N ILE A 441 -15.95 -14.66 -18.55
CA ILE A 441 -15.59 -13.44 -19.27
C ILE A 441 -15.23 -12.37 -18.23
N ILE A 442 -13.99 -11.88 -18.24
CA ILE A 442 -13.44 -10.95 -17.22
C ILE A 442 -14.30 -9.70 -16.99
N GLU A 443 -15.04 -9.26 -18.00
CA GLU A 443 -15.91 -8.08 -17.97
C GLU A 443 -17.07 -8.17 -16.95
N GLU A 444 -17.36 -9.37 -16.41
CA GLU A 444 -18.40 -9.56 -15.39
C GLU A 444 -17.93 -9.32 -13.93
N SER A 445 -16.63 -9.08 -13.68
CA SER A 445 -16.13 -8.83 -12.32
C SER A 445 -16.11 -7.34 -11.97
N SER A 446 -16.63 -6.99 -10.79
CA SER A 446 -16.59 -5.60 -10.29
C SER A 446 -15.17 -5.27 -9.83
N ASN A 447 -14.36 -4.73 -10.74
CA ASN A 447 -12.95 -4.49 -10.50
C ASN A 447 -12.67 -3.08 -9.96
N ILE A 448 -11.68 -2.98 -9.07
CA ILE A 448 -11.26 -1.71 -8.45
C ILE A 448 -10.77 -0.70 -9.50
N HIS A 449 -10.13 -1.15 -10.58
CA HIS A 449 -9.63 -0.25 -11.64
C HIS A 449 -10.77 0.46 -12.38
N ASP A 450 -11.86 -0.25 -12.71
CA ASP A 450 -13.02 0.35 -13.38
C ASP A 450 -13.70 1.41 -12.51
N LEU A 451 -13.77 1.16 -11.20
CA LEU A 451 -14.32 2.12 -10.23
C LEU A 451 -13.48 3.41 -10.14
N LEU A 452 -12.19 3.33 -10.48
CA LEU A 452 -11.23 4.42 -10.32
C LEU A 452 -10.82 5.10 -11.64
N ALA A 453 -11.37 4.67 -12.77
CA ALA A 453 -11.00 5.17 -14.09
C ALA A 453 -11.09 6.70 -14.20
N ASP A 454 -12.13 7.30 -13.62
CA ASP A 454 -12.36 8.75 -13.61
C ASP A 454 -11.44 9.51 -12.62
N TYR A 455 -10.67 8.80 -11.79
CA TYR A 455 -9.89 9.36 -10.68
C TYR A 455 -8.37 9.19 -10.86
N HIS A 456 -7.91 8.79 -12.05
CA HIS A 456 -6.49 8.52 -12.36
C HIS A 456 -5.53 9.70 -12.13
N GLU A 457 -6.01 10.93 -12.23
CA GLU A 457 -5.19 12.13 -11.97
C GLU A 457 -5.26 12.61 -10.51
N GLU A 458 -6.26 12.16 -9.75
CA GLU A 458 -6.51 12.62 -8.37
C GLU A 458 -5.98 11.63 -7.33
N ILE A 459 -6.02 10.33 -7.63
CA ILE A 459 -5.68 9.26 -6.70
C ILE A 459 -4.35 8.61 -7.12
N PRO A 460 -3.27 8.79 -6.33
CA PRO A 460 -1.98 8.13 -6.53
C PRO A 460 -2.12 6.61 -6.73
N PHE A 461 -1.22 6.00 -7.50
CA PHE A 461 -1.22 4.55 -7.81
C PHE A 461 -2.42 4.00 -8.58
N SER A 462 -3.53 4.73 -8.72
CA SER A 462 -4.70 4.26 -9.47
C SER A 462 -4.37 3.93 -10.92
N LYS A 463 -3.60 4.79 -11.58
CA LYS A 463 -3.14 4.58 -12.96
C LYS A 463 -2.16 3.42 -13.08
N GLU A 464 -1.28 3.24 -12.09
CA GLU A 464 -0.36 2.11 -12.05
C GLU A 464 -1.14 0.79 -11.87
N HIS A 465 -2.12 0.78 -10.96
CA HIS A 465 -3.01 -0.35 -10.71
C HIS A 465 -3.80 -0.74 -11.96
N SER A 466 -4.41 0.22 -12.66
CA SER A 466 -5.11 -0.03 -13.93
C SER A 466 -4.18 -0.64 -14.98
N ASN A 467 -2.97 -0.09 -15.19
CA ASN A 467 -2.03 -0.66 -16.17
C ASN A 467 -1.64 -2.12 -15.85
N TRP A 468 -1.46 -2.43 -14.56
CA TRP A 468 -1.16 -3.79 -14.10
C TRP A 468 -2.35 -4.73 -14.26
N ALA A 469 -3.55 -4.26 -13.92
CA ALA A 469 -4.78 -5.03 -14.05
C ALA A 469 -5.11 -5.33 -15.52
N ASP A 470 -4.96 -4.34 -16.41
CA ASP A 470 -5.18 -4.50 -17.86
C ASP A 470 -4.19 -5.49 -18.47
N ALA A 471 -2.92 -5.39 -18.08
CA ALA A 471 -1.88 -6.30 -18.54
C ALA A 471 -2.18 -7.76 -18.16
N ILE A 472 -2.56 -8.00 -16.90
CA ILE A 472 -2.87 -9.32 -16.38
C ILE A 472 -4.17 -9.86 -16.97
N ASN A 473 -5.21 -9.03 -17.12
CA ASN A 473 -6.45 -9.39 -17.79
C ASN A 473 -6.18 -9.92 -19.19
N LEU A 474 -5.32 -9.23 -19.94
CA LEU A 474 -5.00 -9.60 -21.31
C LEU A 474 -4.17 -10.89 -21.39
N ILE A 475 -3.22 -11.07 -20.47
CA ILE A 475 -2.37 -12.26 -20.41
C ILE A 475 -3.19 -13.48 -19.97
N LEU A 476 -3.90 -13.40 -18.84
CA LEU A 476 -4.57 -14.56 -18.23
C LEU A 476 -5.77 -15.06 -19.04
N THR A 477 -6.58 -14.17 -19.63
CA THR A 477 -7.75 -14.58 -20.44
C THR A 477 -7.32 -15.46 -21.60
N ARG A 478 -6.24 -15.07 -22.30
CA ARG A 478 -5.70 -15.81 -23.45
C ARG A 478 -5.28 -17.23 -23.10
N TYR A 479 -4.77 -17.46 -21.90
CA TYR A 479 -4.42 -18.81 -21.46
C TYR A 479 -5.64 -19.59 -20.95
N ILE A 480 -6.56 -18.96 -20.22
CA ILE A 480 -7.74 -19.65 -19.65
C ILE A 480 -8.70 -20.16 -20.72
N GLU A 481 -8.87 -19.43 -21.83
CA GLU A 481 -9.79 -19.83 -22.92
C GLU A 481 -9.33 -21.08 -23.70
N ILE A 482 -8.05 -21.46 -23.61
CA ILE A 482 -7.41 -22.42 -24.51
C ILE A 482 -7.03 -23.73 -23.80
N LEU A 483 -7.03 -23.76 -22.47
CA LEU A 483 -6.51 -24.86 -21.67
C LEU A 483 -7.49 -25.93 -21.12
N PRO A 484 -8.84 -25.88 -21.29
CA PRO A 484 -9.68 -26.96 -20.76
C PRO A 484 -9.41 -28.28 -21.51
N ASN A 485 -9.04 -29.33 -20.78
CA ASN A 485 -8.73 -30.64 -21.34
C ASN A 485 -9.22 -31.77 -20.42
N ASP A 486 -10.38 -32.35 -20.75
CA ASP A 486 -11.00 -33.44 -19.98
C ASP A 486 -10.05 -34.64 -19.75
N LYS A 487 -9.15 -34.91 -20.70
CA LYS A 487 -8.16 -35.98 -20.58
C LYS A 487 -7.08 -35.61 -19.56
N GLY A 488 -6.63 -34.36 -19.56
CA GLY A 488 -5.67 -33.84 -18.58
C GLY A 488 -6.23 -33.84 -17.16
N ASP A 489 -7.48 -33.39 -17.00
CA ASP A 489 -8.18 -33.40 -15.69
C ASP A 489 -8.33 -34.82 -15.15
N ARG A 490 -8.68 -35.76 -16.02
CA ARG A 490 -8.71 -37.19 -15.68
C ARG A 490 -7.33 -37.71 -15.26
N ILE A 491 -6.25 -37.33 -15.95
CA ILE A 491 -4.88 -37.72 -15.58
C ILE A 491 -4.51 -37.14 -14.21
N ILE A 492 -4.85 -35.87 -13.94
CA ILE A 492 -4.63 -35.22 -12.64
C ILE A 492 -5.37 -35.98 -11.53
N ASP A 493 -6.64 -36.31 -11.74
CA ASP A 493 -7.45 -37.05 -10.77
C ASP A 493 -6.92 -38.47 -10.54
N GLU A 494 -6.49 -39.16 -11.60
CA GLU A 494 -5.89 -40.49 -11.52
C GLU A 494 -4.53 -40.44 -10.79
N LEU A 495 -3.72 -39.39 -11.00
CA LEU A 495 -2.46 -39.15 -10.27
C LEU A 495 -2.74 -38.83 -8.79
N TRP A 496 -3.67 -37.93 -8.49
CA TRP A 496 -4.11 -37.60 -7.12
C TRP A 496 -4.55 -38.86 -6.36
N ASN A 497 -5.20 -39.80 -7.05
CA ASN A 497 -5.73 -41.02 -6.48
C ASN A 497 -4.81 -42.26 -6.57
N ASN A 498 -3.59 -42.17 -7.13
CA ASN A 498 -2.66 -43.32 -7.37
C ASN A 498 -3.29 -44.40 -8.24
N LYS A 499 -4.17 -43.99 -9.16
CA LYS A 499 -4.82 -44.89 -10.13
C LYS A 499 -4.20 -44.76 -11.52
N TYR A 500 -3.26 -43.83 -11.71
CA TYR A 500 -2.61 -43.65 -12.99
C TYR A 500 -1.70 -44.84 -13.33
N PRO A 501 -1.74 -45.38 -14.57
CA PRO A 501 -0.98 -46.58 -14.93
C PRO A 501 0.56 -46.37 -14.84
N GLU A 502 1.25 -47.12 -13.97
CA GLU A 502 2.71 -47.04 -13.80
C GLU A 502 3.52 -47.34 -15.08
N ASN A 503 2.95 -48.13 -15.99
CA ASN A 503 3.56 -48.44 -17.27
C ASN A 503 3.59 -47.22 -18.21
N LYS A 504 2.74 -46.21 -18.00
CA LYS A 504 2.72 -44.94 -18.75
C LYS A 504 3.65 -43.87 -18.15
N ILE A 505 4.16 -44.10 -16.94
CA ILE A 505 5.15 -43.25 -16.27
C ILE A 505 6.57 -43.71 -16.69
N LYS A 506 7.47 -42.77 -17.01
CA LYS A 506 8.89 -43.10 -17.26
C LYS A 506 9.52 -43.76 -16.04
N GLY A 507 10.29 -44.83 -16.27
CA GLY A 507 10.76 -45.73 -15.22
C GLY A 507 11.50 -45.02 -14.07
N GLU A 508 12.36 -44.06 -14.41
CA GLU A 508 13.18 -43.27 -13.47
C GLU A 508 12.38 -42.34 -12.52
N PHE A 509 11.07 -42.15 -12.77
CA PHE A 509 10.24 -41.22 -12.00
C PHE A 509 9.08 -41.89 -11.27
N ARG A 510 8.96 -43.22 -11.32
CA ARG A 510 7.87 -43.97 -10.66
C ARG A 510 7.84 -43.73 -9.15
N GLU A 511 9.00 -43.80 -8.50
CA GLU A 511 9.13 -43.57 -7.05
C GLU A 511 8.73 -42.13 -6.68
N LYS A 512 9.15 -41.12 -7.47
CA LYS A 512 8.78 -39.71 -7.24
C LYS A 512 7.29 -39.43 -7.34
N ILE A 513 6.55 -40.14 -8.20
CA ILE A 513 5.10 -40.03 -8.29
C ILE A 513 4.43 -40.69 -7.08
N LEU A 514 4.92 -41.85 -6.66
CA LEU A 514 4.40 -42.56 -5.48
C LEU A 514 4.62 -41.77 -4.18
N GLU A 515 5.66 -40.92 -4.13
CA GLU A 515 5.99 -40.03 -3.00
C GLU A 515 5.13 -38.76 -2.92
N LEU A 516 4.22 -38.49 -3.87
CA LEU A 516 3.34 -37.30 -3.81
C LEU A 516 2.39 -37.39 -2.60
N PRO A 517 2.44 -36.42 -1.65
CA PRO A 517 1.58 -36.40 -0.47
C PRO A 517 0.17 -35.94 -0.87
N ARG A 518 -0.84 -36.53 -0.22
CA ARG A 518 -2.25 -36.46 -0.66
C ARG A 518 -3.18 -35.76 0.33
N GLU A 519 -2.59 -35.11 1.32
CA GLU A 519 -3.32 -34.55 2.46
C GLU A 519 -3.39 -33.01 2.39
N ASP A 520 -2.62 -32.37 1.50
CA ASP A 520 -2.65 -30.91 1.27
C ASP A 520 -2.56 -30.58 -0.24
N GLU A 521 -3.60 -29.90 -0.75
CA GLU A 521 -3.71 -29.42 -2.13
C GLU A 521 -2.53 -28.52 -2.55
N ARG A 522 -1.98 -27.71 -1.66
CA ARG A 522 -0.82 -26.86 -1.99
C ARG A 522 0.44 -27.68 -2.20
N VAL A 523 0.68 -28.67 -1.35
CA VAL A 523 1.87 -29.53 -1.45
C VAL A 523 1.78 -30.43 -2.67
N PHE A 524 0.60 -30.97 -2.95
CA PHE A 524 0.34 -31.72 -4.19
C PHE A 524 0.57 -30.85 -5.43
N MET A 525 -0.02 -29.66 -5.49
CA MET A 525 0.13 -28.75 -6.64
C MET A 525 1.59 -28.30 -6.84
N PHE A 526 2.33 -28.02 -5.76
CA PHE A 526 3.75 -27.67 -5.84
C PHE A 526 4.60 -28.82 -6.43
N ARG A 527 4.37 -30.05 -5.96
CA ARG A 527 5.08 -31.22 -6.51
C ARG A 527 4.61 -31.57 -7.92
N LEU A 528 3.34 -31.34 -8.25
CA LEU A 528 2.81 -31.50 -9.61
C LEU A 528 3.44 -30.48 -10.58
N MET A 529 3.71 -29.25 -10.15
CA MET A 529 4.48 -28.29 -10.95
C MET A 529 5.91 -28.76 -11.23
N ASN A 530 6.56 -29.40 -10.26
CA ASN A 530 7.85 -30.07 -10.48
C ASN A 530 7.73 -31.24 -11.47
N ILE A 531 6.56 -31.90 -11.53
CA ILE A 531 6.26 -32.95 -12.51
C ILE A 531 6.15 -32.37 -13.92
N LEU A 532 5.54 -31.20 -14.14
CA LEU A 532 5.44 -30.58 -15.48
C LEU A 532 6.78 -30.04 -16.01
N THR A 533 7.61 -29.63 -15.06
CA THR A 533 8.96 -29.11 -15.26
C THR A 533 9.94 -30.18 -15.74
N ARG A 534 9.63 -31.46 -15.52
CA ARG A 534 10.44 -32.61 -15.96
C ARG A 534 9.61 -33.50 -16.89
N PRO A 535 10.19 -34.14 -17.90
CA PRO A 535 9.40 -34.99 -18.81
C PRO A 535 9.11 -36.35 -18.16
N ILE A 536 8.04 -36.46 -17.36
CA ILE A 536 7.73 -37.65 -16.53
C ILE A 536 6.78 -38.66 -17.21
N LEU A 537 5.92 -38.19 -18.12
CA LEU A 537 5.05 -39.07 -18.91
C LEU A 537 5.79 -39.64 -20.13
N LYS A 538 5.51 -40.91 -20.47
CA LYS A 538 6.08 -41.55 -21.66
C LYS A 538 5.45 -41.04 -22.95
N ASP A 539 4.14 -40.76 -22.90
CA ASP A 539 3.36 -40.25 -24.03
C ASP A 539 3.36 -38.72 -23.99
N LYS A 540 3.79 -38.10 -25.09
CA LYS A 540 3.91 -36.65 -25.22
C LYS A 540 2.54 -35.95 -25.24
N ASP A 541 1.50 -36.59 -25.75
CA ASP A 541 0.16 -36.02 -25.79
C ASP A 541 -0.51 -36.08 -24.42
N GLU A 542 -0.20 -37.10 -23.60
CA GLU A 542 -0.59 -37.14 -22.18
C GLU A 542 0.15 -36.08 -21.35
N ASP A 543 1.46 -35.89 -21.59
CA ASP A 543 2.27 -34.81 -20.97
C ASP A 543 1.71 -33.42 -21.25
N ASN A 544 1.38 -33.19 -22.52
CA ASN A 544 0.74 -31.96 -22.95
C ASN A 544 -0.63 -31.79 -22.29
N ALA A 545 -1.52 -32.78 -22.36
CA ALA A 545 -2.83 -32.69 -21.74
C ALA A 545 -2.76 -32.38 -20.23
N LEU A 546 -1.85 -33.04 -19.51
CA LEU A 546 -1.60 -32.79 -18.09
C LEU A 546 -1.07 -31.37 -17.83
N THR A 547 -0.10 -30.90 -18.62
CA THR A 547 0.46 -29.54 -18.53
C THR A 547 -0.63 -28.49 -18.75
N GLY A 548 -1.49 -28.70 -19.74
CA GLY A 548 -2.60 -27.79 -20.06
C GLY A 548 -3.59 -27.66 -18.90
N SER A 549 -4.07 -28.79 -18.38
CA SER A 549 -5.02 -28.83 -17.26
C SER A 549 -4.48 -28.21 -15.98
N VAL A 550 -3.23 -28.48 -15.61
CA VAL A 550 -2.63 -27.88 -14.40
C VAL A 550 -2.46 -26.37 -14.56
N ALA A 551 -2.05 -25.92 -15.75
CA ALA A 551 -1.96 -24.50 -16.04
C ALA A 551 -3.33 -23.81 -16.00
N PHE A 552 -4.38 -24.43 -16.53
CA PHE A 552 -5.75 -23.95 -16.41
C PHE A 552 -6.15 -23.77 -14.94
N VAL A 553 -5.90 -24.78 -14.10
CA VAL A 553 -6.21 -24.74 -12.67
C VAL A 553 -5.46 -23.60 -11.97
N ILE A 554 -4.18 -23.41 -12.24
CA ILE A 554 -3.38 -22.37 -11.57
C ILE A 554 -3.76 -20.98 -12.06
N LEU A 555 -3.86 -20.77 -13.38
CA LEU A 555 -4.19 -19.47 -13.96
C LEU A 555 -5.63 -19.06 -13.62
N GLY A 556 -6.56 -20.01 -13.63
CA GLY A 556 -7.93 -19.81 -13.16
C GLY A 556 -7.98 -19.43 -11.67
N LYS A 557 -7.22 -20.11 -10.80
CA LYS A 557 -7.10 -19.73 -9.39
C LYS A 557 -6.52 -18.33 -9.19
N ILE A 558 -5.50 -17.95 -9.97
CA ILE A 558 -4.92 -16.60 -9.92
C ILE A 558 -5.98 -15.56 -10.33
N LEU A 559 -6.74 -15.82 -11.39
CA LEU A 559 -7.80 -14.91 -11.85
C LEU A 559 -8.89 -14.74 -10.79
N LEU A 560 -9.31 -15.85 -10.18
CA LEU A 560 -10.22 -15.83 -9.04
C LEU A 560 -9.64 -14.98 -7.92
N GLU A 561 -8.41 -15.24 -7.48
CA GLU A 561 -7.79 -14.51 -6.37
C GLU A 561 -7.55 -13.02 -6.64
N ILE A 562 -7.38 -12.60 -7.91
CA ILE A 562 -7.12 -11.20 -8.27
C ILE A 562 -8.43 -10.44 -8.49
N TYR A 563 -9.41 -11.02 -9.20
CA TYR A 563 -10.55 -10.25 -9.71
C TYR A 563 -11.88 -10.64 -9.08
N SER A 564 -12.01 -11.84 -8.51
CA SER A 564 -13.35 -12.38 -8.22
C SER A 564 -13.46 -13.23 -6.95
N GLY A 565 -12.39 -13.31 -6.17
CA GLY A 565 -12.34 -13.96 -4.88
C GLY A 565 -12.86 -13.02 -3.80
N ARG A 566 -13.01 -13.56 -2.58
CA ARG A 566 -13.55 -12.82 -1.44
C ARG A 566 -12.80 -11.50 -1.18
N ASN A 567 -11.47 -11.52 -1.13
CA ASN A 567 -10.67 -10.33 -0.78
C ASN A 567 -10.76 -9.19 -1.83
N PRO A 568 -10.53 -9.42 -3.14
CA PRO A 568 -10.73 -8.39 -4.16
C PRO A 568 -12.14 -7.82 -4.17
N MET A 569 -13.14 -8.68 -4.00
CA MET A 569 -14.55 -8.29 -4.01
C MET A 569 -14.89 -7.41 -2.80
N ILE A 570 -14.36 -7.74 -1.62
CA ILE A 570 -14.46 -6.90 -0.42
C ILE A 570 -13.81 -5.54 -0.66
N ARG A 571 -12.59 -5.51 -1.20
CA ARG A 571 -11.88 -4.27 -1.50
C ARG A 571 -12.65 -3.41 -2.51
N ALA A 572 -13.23 -4.01 -3.56
CA ALA A 572 -14.07 -3.31 -4.53
C ALA A 572 -15.34 -2.72 -3.91
N ILE A 573 -16.03 -3.46 -3.03
CA ILE A 573 -17.19 -2.96 -2.29
C ILE A 573 -16.80 -1.73 -1.44
N LYS A 574 -15.68 -1.83 -0.69
CA LYS A 574 -15.16 -0.75 0.15
C LYS A 574 -14.78 0.48 -0.66
N VAL A 575 -14.06 0.31 -1.78
CA VAL A 575 -13.69 1.42 -2.69
C VAL A 575 -14.92 2.11 -3.26
N ASN A 576 -15.92 1.37 -3.75
CA ASN A 576 -17.15 1.95 -4.27
C ASN A 576 -17.91 2.78 -3.21
N GLN A 577 -17.92 2.31 -1.96
CA GLN A 577 -18.55 3.05 -0.86
C GLN A 577 -17.78 4.33 -0.53
N LEU A 578 -16.45 4.24 -0.41
CA LEU A 578 -15.59 5.40 -0.20
C LEU A 578 -15.73 6.45 -1.31
N LEU A 579 -15.81 6.03 -2.57
CA LEU A 579 -16.03 6.93 -3.71
C LEU A 579 -17.40 7.61 -3.67
N LYS A 580 -18.44 6.94 -3.18
CA LYS A 580 -19.75 7.56 -2.95
C LYS A 580 -19.70 8.60 -1.83
N ASP A 581 -19.04 8.28 -0.73
CA ASP A 581 -18.88 9.19 0.40
C ASP A 581 -18.04 10.42 0.01
N ARG A 582 -17.01 10.21 -0.83
CA ARG A 582 -16.16 11.26 -1.37
C ARG A 582 -16.94 12.35 -2.13
N LYS A 583 -18.01 11.97 -2.85
CA LYS A 583 -18.83 12.92 -3.64
C LYS A 583 -19.48 14.00 -2.76
N PHE A 584 -19.78 13.70 -1.51
CA PHE A 584 -20.47 14.61 -0.58
C PHE A 584 -19.58 15.16 0.55
N ALA A 585 -18.28 14.82 0.54
CA ALA A 585 -17.32 15.22 1.56
C ALA A 585 -16.73 16.62 1.31
N ASP A 586 -16.36 17.29 2.40
CA ASP A 586 -15.54 18.51 2.37
C ASP A 586 -14.07 18.17 2.05
N ASN A 587 -13.23 19.20 1.81
CA ASN A 587 -11.84 18.98 1.37
C ASN A 587 -11.00 18.18 2.39
N GLU A 588 -11.27 18.33 3.68
CA GLU A 588 -10.52 17.65 4.74
C GLU A 588 -10.92 16.17 4.83
N LYS A 589 -12.22 15.85 4.78
CA LYS A 589 -12.70 14.47 4.70
C LYS A 589 -12.36 13.80 3.38
N LYS A 590 -12.38 14.52 2.25
CA LYS A 590 -11.96 13.99 0.95
C LYS A 590 -10.53 13.47 0.99
N LYS A 591 -9.62 14.22 1.63
CA LYS A 591 -8.22 13.80 1.77
C LYS A 591 -8.08 12.50 2.58
N ILE A 592 -8.82 12.38 3.69
CA ILE A 592 -8.85 11.15 4.51
C ILE A 592 -9.41 9.96 3.69
N ILE A 593 -10.48 10.19 2.93
CA ILE A 593 -11.06 9.17 2.05
C ILE A 593 -10.06 8.75 0.96
N ASP A 594 -9.35 9.70 0.36
CA ASP A 594 -8.34 9.43 -0.66
C ASP A 594 -7.15 8.63 -0.10
N GLU A 595 -6.72 8.91 1.14
CA GLU A 595 -5.71 8.12 1.84
C GLU A 595 -6.17 6.67 2.08
N HIS A 596 -7.43 6.46 2.47
CA HIS A 596 -8.00 5.12 2.62
C HIS A 596 -8.09 4.36 1.29
N ILE A 597 -8.56 5.03 0.23
CA ILE A 597 -8.61 4.44 -1.12
C ILE A 597 -7.20 4.05 -1.57
N ASN A 598 -6.20 4.92 -1.39
CA ASN A 598 -4.80 4.64 -1.72
C ASN A 598 -4.23 3.43 -0.96
N SER A 599 -4.55 3.28 0.33
CA SER A 599 -4.13 2.12 1.11
C SER A 599 -4.69 0.82 0.52
N ILE A 600 -5.96 0.81 0.13
CA ILE A 600 -6.62 -0.35 -0.49
C ILE A 600 -6.01 -0.67 -1.85
N ILE A 601 -5.80 0.35 -2.70
CA ILE A 601 -5.16 0.19 -4.02
C ILE A 601 -3.76 -0.38 -3.88
N LYS A 602 -2.96 0.12 -2.92
CA LYS A 602 -1.59 -0.33 -2.71
C LYS A 602 -1.52 -1.78 -2.24
N GLU A 603 -2.43 -2.19 -1.36
CA GLU A 603 -2.54 -3.57 -0.91
C GLU A 603 -2.92 -4.50 -2.07
N ASP A 604 -3.89 -4.10 -2.89
CA ASP A 604 -4.33 -4.86 -4.06
C ASP A 604 -3.23 -4.94 -5.14
N LEU A 605 -2.54 -3.83 -5.40
CA LEU A 605 -1.37 -3.76 -6.28
C LEU A 605 -0.25 -4.70 -5.80
N ASN A 606 0.03 -4.73 -4.49
CA ASN A 606 1.03 -5.64 -3.92
C ASN A 606 0.62 -7.11 -4.05
N ALA A 607 -0.66 -7.42 -3.87
CA ALA A 607 -1.20 -8.76 -4.09
C ALA A 607 -1.04 -9.19 -5.56
N ILE A 608 -1.39 -8.30 -6.49
CA ILE A 608 -1.20 -8.47 -7.94
C ILE A 608 0.29 -8.74 -8.28
N LYS A 609 1.20 -7.90 -7.77
CA LYS A 609 2.65 -8.04 -7.98
C LYS A 609 3.19 -9.38 -7.43
N LYS A 610 2.80 -9.78 -6.22
CA LYS A 610 3.20 -11.06 -5.60
C LYS A 610 2.73 -12.26 -6.42
N ARG A 611 1.54 -12.20 -7.02
CA ARG A 611 1.00 -13.30 -7.84
C ARG A 611 1.58 -13.33 -9.26
N THR A 612 2.07 -12.21 -9.77
CA THR A 612 2.83 -12.13 -11.03
C THR A 612 4.08 -13.03 -11.02
N MET A 613 4.68 -13.29 -9.85
CA MET A 613 5.78 -14.26 -9.72
C MET A 613 5.37 -15.69 -10.10
N ILE A 614 4.14 -16.11 -9.78
CA ILE A 614 3.63 -17.44 -10.17
C ILE A 614 3.39 -17.49 -11.68
N VAL A 615 2.88 -16.40 -12.26
CA VAL A 615 2.73 -16.23 -13.70
C VAL A 615 4.09 -16.32 -14.41
N ARG A 616 5.14 -15.72 -13.83
CA ARG A 616 6.54 -15.80 -14.30
C ARG A 616 7.09 -17.21 -14.34
N SER A 617 6.69 -18.07 -13.42
CA SER A 617 7.15 -19.47 -13.40
C SER A 617 6.42 -20.37 -14.39
N ILE A 618 5.15 -20.08 -14.72
CA ILE A 618 4.29 -21.01 -15.49
C ILE A 618 4.30 -20.70 -16.99
N ILE A 619 4.31 -19.42 -17.37
CA ILE A 619 4.26 -19.01 -18.77
C ILE A 619 5.44 -19.57 -19.60
N PRO A 620 6.70 -19.59 -19.10
CA PRO A 620 7.79 -20.24 -19.82
C PRO A 620 7.54 -21.74 -20.05
N ILE A 621 6.98 -22.45 -19.07
CA ILE A 621 6.63 -23.89 -19.16
C ILE A 621 5.63 -24.10 -20.30
N LEU A 622 4.55 -23.32 -20.29
CA LEU A 622 3.49 -23.40 -21.31
C LEU A 622 4.05 -23.13 -22.70
N THR A 623 4.95 -22.16 -22.82
CA THR A 623 5.58 -21.79 -24.08
C THR A 623 6.50 -22.92 -24.60
N ILE A 624 7.36 -23.48 -23.73
CA ILE A 624 8.25 -24.60 -24.06
C ILE A 624 7.45 -25.85 -24.49
N LYS A 625 6.31 -26.10 -23.84
CA LYS A 625 5.45 -27.27 -24.10
C LYS A 625 4.47 -27.07 -25.28
N GLY A 626 4.54 -25.93 -25.98
CA GLY A 626 3.75 -25.67 -27.18
C GLY A 626 2.30 -25.25 -26.93
N PHE A 627 1.96 -24.82 -25.71
CA PHE A 627 0.67 -24.22 -25.34
C PHE A 627 0.62 -22.71 -25.61
N TYR A 628 1.50 -22.22 -26.48
CA TYR A 628 1.65 -20.80 -26.78
C TYR A 628 0.54 -20.28 -27.70
N ILE A 629 -0.13 -19.18 -27.33
CA ILE A 629 -0.92 -18.37 -28.27
C ILE A 629 -0.65 -16.86 -28.06
N GLN A 630 0.05 -16.30 -29.06
CA GLN A 630 0.26 -14.89 -29.49
C GLN A 630 0.92 -13.89 -28.51
N SER A 631 2.22 -13.65 -28.74
CA SER A 631 3.10 -12.53 -28.29
C SER A 631 2.61 -11.12 -28.61
N TYR A 632 1.62 -11.00 -29.49
CA TYR A 632 1.35 -9.78 -30.26
C TYR A 632 1.09 -8.50 -29.44
N ASP A 633 0.56 -8.59 -28.22
CA ASP A 633 0.16 -7.37 -27.49
C ASP A 633 1.32 -6.70 -26.74
N ILE A 634 2.36 -7.45 -26.32
CA ILE A 634 3.34 -6.99 -25.32
C ILE A 634 4.28 -5.89 -25.86
N ASN A 635 4.52 -5.87 -27.17
CA ASN A 635 5.39 -4.87 -27.80
C ASN A 635 4.66 -3.57 -28.18
N ARG A 636 3.32 -3.53 -28.19
CA ARG A 636 2.53 -2.38 -28.70
C ARG A 636 1.73 -1.59 -27.64
N LYS A 637 1.54 -2.10 -26.41
CA LYS A 637 0.90 -1.34 -25.30
C LYS A 637 1.89 -1.08 -24.14
N LYS A 638 1.61 -0.08 -23.28
CA LYS A 638 2.40 0.19 -22.07
C LYS A 638 2.22 -0.92 -21.04
N TYR A 639 3.00 -1.98 -21.15
CA TYR A 639 3.10 -3.02 -20.11
C TYR A 639 4.08 -2.58 -19.01
N PRO A 640 3.86 -3.00 -17.75
CA PRO A 640 4.89 -2.94 -16.72
C PRO A 640 6.20 -3.59 -17.19
N GLU A 641 7.34 -2.96 -16.94
CA GLU A 641 8.66 -3.39 -17.43
C GLU A 641 9.00 -4.83 -17.05
N ILE A 642 8.63 -5.24 -15.84
CA ILE A 642 8.82 -6.62 -15.35
C ILE A 642 8.03 -7.65 -16.16
N ILE A 643 6.86 -7.30 -16.70
CA ILE A 643 6.08 -8.17 -17.60
C ILE A 643 6.80 -8.23 -18.95
N VAL A 644 7.28 -7.12 -19.48
CA VAL A 644 8.05 -7.11 -20.74
C VAL A 644 9.31 -7.99 -20.62
N ASP A 645 10.03 -7.89 -19.51
CA ASP A 645 11.23 -8.70 -19.25
C ASP A 645 10.94 -10.20 -19.12
N MET A 646 9.77 -10.58 -18.61
CA MET A 646 9.36 -11.99 -18.48
C MET A 646 9.22 -12.72 -19.83
N PHE A 647 8.94 -11.99 -20.91
CA PHE A 647 8.75 -12.58 -22.25
C PHE A 647 9.97 -12.40 -23.16
N LYS A 648 10.96 -11.58 -22.78
CA LYS A 648 12.24 -11.46 -23.50
C LYS A 648 12.96 -12.83 -23.54
N ASP A 649 13.07 -13.50 -22.41
CA ASP A 649 13.82 -14.76 -22.26
C ASP A 649 13.19 -15.98 -23.00
N VAL A 650 11.96 -15.87 -23.52
CA VAL A 650 11.17 -17.01 -24.04
C VAL A 650 10.77 -16.82 -25.52
N SER A 651 11.32 -15.82 -26.22
CA SER A 651 11.01 -15.56 -27.62
C SER A 651 11.55 -16.67 -28.53
N PRO A 652 10.71 -17.49 -29.20
CA PRO A 652 11.18 -18.55 -30.09
C PRO A 652 11.99 -18.00 -31.27
N LEU A 653 11.77 -16.72 -31.61
CA LEU A 653 12.48 -16.01 -32.67
C LEU A 653 13.92 -15.62 -32.28
N GLU A 654 14.23 -15.43 -30.98
CA GLU A 654 15.57 -15.04 -30.53
C GLU A 654 16.62 -16.14 -30.67
N ILE A 655 16.18 -17.41 -30.76
CA ILE A 655 17.08 -18.56 -30.96
C ILE A 655 17.63 -18.57 -32.40
N ILE A 656 16.84 -18.12 -33.38
CA ILE A 656 17.24 -18.14 -34.79
C ILE A 656 18.40 -17.15 -35.00
N GLY A 657 19.53 -17.65 -35.51
CA GLY A 657 20.71 -16.84 -35.81
C GLY A 657 21.48 -16.34 -34.57
N LYS A 658 21.23 -16.91 -33.38
CA LYS A 658 21.95 -16.52 -32.15
C LYS A 658 23.44 -16.82 -32.24
N GLU A 659 23.85 -17.89 -32.95
CA GLU A 659 25.28 -18.15 -33.20
C GLU A 659 25.98 -17.01 -33.94
N SER A 660 25.28 -16.30 -34.80
CA SER A 660 25.81 -15.19 -35.60
C SER A 660 26.20 -13.97 -34.74
N LEU A 661 25.73 -13.90 -33.49
CA LEU A 661 26.15 -12.88 -32.52
C LEU A 661 27.51 -13.18 -31.89
N LYS A 662 28.03 -14.42 -31.99
CA LYS A 662 29.34 -14.78 -31.43
C LYS A 662 30.48 -14.00 -32.11
N THR A 663 30.37 -13.73 -33.41
CA THR A 663 31.36 -12.93 -34.17
C THR A 663 31.32 -11.44 -33.80
N GLN A 664 30.28 -10.99 -33.09
CA GLN A 664 30.16 -9.62 -32.59
C GLN A 664 30.76 -9.46 -31.18
N LYS A 665 31.08 -10.58 -30.49
CA LYS A 665 31.74 -10.55 -29.18
C LYS A 665 33.20 -10.11 -29.36
N GLY A 666 33.60 -9.07 -28.61
CA GLY A 666 34.95 -8.51 -28.66
C GLY A 666 35.12 -7.27 -29.54
N ILE A 667 34.09 -6.87 -30.31
CA ILE A 667 34.16 -5.66 -31.14
C ILE A 667 34.17 -4.40 -30.26
N ASN A 668 35.23 -3.58 -30.38
CA ASN A 668 35.37 -2.31 -29.65
C ASN A 668 34.65 -1.15 -30.35
N THR A 669 33.31 -1.18 -30.35
CA THR A 669 32.47 -0.12 -30.95
C THR A 669 32.72 1.24 -30.26
N LEU A 670 32.86 1.25 -28.93
CA LEU A 670 33.11 2.46 -28.16
C LEU A 670 34.45 3.12 -28.53
N GLY A 671 35.51 2.32 -28.72
CA GLY A 671 36.83 2.80 -29.13
C GLY A 671 36.78 3.52 -30.48
N ASN A 672 36.10 2.92 -31.48
CA ASN A 672 35.95 3.54 -32.81
C ASN A 672 35.14 4.85 -32.75
N ILE A 673 34.06 4.90 -31.96
CA ILE A 673 33.27 6.12 -31.73
C ILE A 673 34.12 7.22 -31.10
N ASN A 674 34.85 6.88 -30.03
CA ASN A 674 35.70 7.83 -29.33
C ASN A 674 36.78 8.43 -30.23
N THR A 675 37.34 7.64 -31.15
CA THR A 675 38.29 8.18 -32.15
C THR A 675 37.61 9.22 -33.06
N VAL A 676 36.41 8.94 -33.58
CA VAL A 676 35.69 9.90 -34.43
C VAL A 676 35.37 11.18 -33.66
N TYR A 677 34.92 11.06 -32.42
CA TYR A 677 34.67 12.19 -31.54
C TYR A 677 35.91 13.03 -31.28
N TYR A 678 37.05 12.40 -31.01
CA TYR A 678 38.31 13.10 -30.79
C TYR A 678 38.63 14.06 -31.95
N PHE A 679 38.54 13.57 -33.20
CA PHE A 679 38.84 14.41 -34.37
C PHE A 679 37.83 15.53 -34.59
N ILE A 680 36.53 15.28 -34.39
CA ILE A 680 35.52 16.35 -34.50
C ILE A 680 35.67 17.37 -33.37
N ASP A 681 36.07 16.96 -32.17
CA ASP A 681 36.35 17.87 -31.06
C ASP A 681 37.55 18.79 -31.34
N LEU A 682 38.56 18.32 -32.07
CA LEU A 682 39.64 19.19 -32.58
C LEU A 682 39.08 20.26 -33.52
N VAL A 683 38.15 19.89 -34.42
CA VAL A 683 37.48 20.86 -35.30
C VAL A 683 36.64 21.86 -34.49
N LYS A 684 35.91 21.42 -33.46
CA LYS A 684 35.15 22.31 -32.55
C LYS A 684 36.07 23.30 -31.83
N LYS A 685 37.22 22.84 -31.33
CA LYS A 685 38.23 23.70 -30.69
C LYS A 685 38.76 24.73 -31.68
N PHE A 686 39.11 24.30 -32.89
CA PHE A 686 39.57 25.20 -33.96
C PHE A 686 38.52 26.26 -34.32
N ASP A 687 37.26 25.84 -34.56
CA ASP A 687 36.15 26.74 -34.89
C ASP A 687 35.92 27.79 -33.80
N LYS A 688 35.93 27.37 -32.53
CA LYS A 688 35.68 28.24 -31.37
C LYS A 688 36.79 29.27 -31.17
N TYR A 689 38.04 28.83 -31.09
CA TYR A 689 39.15 29.69 -30.64
C TYR A 689 39.84 30.46 -31.76
N PHE A 690 39.73 29.97 -33.01
CA PHE A 690 40.51 30.53 -34.12
C PHE A 690 39.65 30.98 -35.30
N PHE A 691 38.40 30.52 -35.44
CA PHE A 691 37.56 30.82 -36.62
C PHE A 691 36.40 31.79 -36.35
N LYS A 692 35.78 31.76 -35.17
CA LYS A 692 34.60 32.59 -34.83
C LYS A 692 34.92 33.97 -34.23
N GLU A 693 36.11 34.20 -33.70
CA GLU A 693 36.50 35.48 -33.06
C GLU A 693 36.99 36.51 -34.09
N ALA A 694 36.12 37.22 -34.81
CA ALA A 694 36.53 38.30 -35.73
C ALA A 694 35.73 39.60 -35.54
N GLU A 695 36.43 40.73 -35.38
CA GLU A 695 35.82 42.07 -35.33
C GLU A 695 35.41 42.60 -36.72
N SER A 696 36.04 42.13 -37.81
CA SER A 696 35.63 42.46 -39.20
C SER A 696 36.16 41.44 -40.21
N ILE A 697 35.33 41.07 -41.20
CA ILE A 697 35.62 40.04 -42.20
C ILE A 697 35.86 40.71 -43.57
N PRO A 698 36.97 40.43 -44.28
CA PRO A 698 37.15 40.88 -45.66
C PRO A 698 36.02 40.36 -46.57
N LEU A 699 35.45 41.23 -47.43
CA LEU A 699 34.34 40.85 -48.33
C LEU A 699 34.68 39.66 -49.24
N ASP A 700 35.94 39.53 -49.67
CA ASP A 700 36.40 38.43 -50.52
C ASP A 700 36.56 37.08 -49.77
N SER A 701 36.56 37.11 -48.44
CA SER A 701 36.61 35.90 -47.58
C SER A 701 35.23 35.32 -47.27
N VAL A 702 34.14 36.11 -47.37
CA VAL A 702 32.79 35.73 -46.88
C VAL A 702 32.31 34.42 -47.49
N LYS A 703 32.44 34.24 -48.81
CA LYS A 703 32.00 33.03 -49.51
C LYS A 703 32.81 31.79 -49.09
N LYS A 704 34.12 31.94 -48.88
CA LYS A 704 34.99 30.83 -48.44
C LYS A 704 34.72 30.44 -47.00
N ARG A 705 34.51 31.43 -46.14
CA ARG A 705 34.10 31.23 -44.75
C ARG A 705 32.77 30.48 -44.67
N GLY A 706 31.78 30.86 -45.48
CA GLY A 706 30.49 30.15 -45.53
C GLY A 706 30.63 28.64 -45.82
N ILE A 707 31.47 28.27 -46.79
CA ILE A 707 31.71 26.86 -47.14
C ILE A 707 32.35 26.08 -45.98
N LEU A 708 33.34 26.68 -45.30
CA LEU A 708 33.98 26.07 -44.12
C LEU A 708 33.01 25.95 -42.93
N SER A 709 32.23 27.00 -42.67
CA SER A 709 31.19 26.96 -41.63
C SER A 709 30.15 25.87 -41.90
N GLU A 710 29.73 25.69 -43.15
CA GLU A 710 28.82 24.62 -43.54
C GLU A 710 29.46 23.23 -43.35
N TYR A 711 30.72 23.05 -43.75
CA TYR A 711 31.45 21.79 -43.53
C TYR A 711 31.58 21.45 -42.03
N PHE A 712 31.99 22.42 -41.19
CA PHE A 712 32.06 22.21 -39.74
C PHE A 712 30.70 21.91 -39.13
N LYS A 713 29.64 22.58 -39.61
CA LYS A 713 28.28 22.29 -39.18
C LYS A 713 27.88 20.85 -39.49
N THR A 714 28.21 20.34 -40.67
CA THR A 714 27.95 18.93 -41.04
C THR A 714 28.70 17.96 -40.10
N LEU A 715 29.95 18.25 -39.74
CA LEU A 715 30.69 17.44 -38.75
C LEU A 715 30.10 17.52 -37.34
N PHE A 716 29.63 18.70 -36.92
CA PHE A 716 29.02 18.88 -35.60
C PHE A 716 27.65 18.20 -35.53
N ASP A 717 26.87 18.26 -36.61
CA ASP A 717 25.63 17.51 -36.75
C ASP A 717 25.90 16.00 -36.65
N LEU A 718 26.93 15.49 -37.33
CA LEU A 718 27.35 14.10 -37.19
C LEU A 718 27.72 13.75 -35.73
N TYR A 719 28.47 14.61 -35.04
CA TYR A 719 28.83 14.41 -33.63
C TYR A 719 27.60 14.32 -32.72
N GLU A 720 26.61 15.20 -32.92
CA GLU A 720 25.39 15.22 -32.10
C GLU A 720 24.49 14.01 -32.36
N ASN A 721 24.66 13.33 -33.50
CA ASN A 721 23.82 12.23 -33.94
C ASN A 721 24.52 10.86 -33.97
N LEU A 722 25.72 10.74 -33.41
CA LEU A 722 26.52 9.50 -33.39
C LEU A 722 26.65 8.99 -31.96
N GLU A 723 25.94 7.94 -31.58
CA GLU A 723 26.01 7.34 -30.23
C GLU A 723 26.34 5.84 -30.33
N ILE A 724 26.64 5.20 -29.20
CA ILE A 724 26.96 3.77 -29.18
C ILE A 724 25.77 2.88 -29.53
N ASN A 725 24.56 3.30 -29.17
CA ASN A 725 23.32 2.56 -29.39
C ASN A 725 22.38 3.27 -30.38
N LYS A 726 22.84 4.34 -31.04
CA LYS A 726 21.99 5.17 -31.90
C LYS A 726 22.78 5.91 -32.96
N PHE A 727 22.22 6.02 -34.17
CA PHE A 727 22.75 6.84 -35.26
C PHE A 727 21.60 7.60 -35.93
N TYR A 728 21.59 8.94 -35.77
CA TYR A 728 20.43 9.78 -36.10
C TYR A 728 19.15 9.20 -35.47
N ASP A 729 18.15 8.83 -36.28
CA ASP A 729 16.86 8.31 -35.79
C ASP A 729 16.86 6.77 -35.60
N HIS A 730 17.97 6.09 -35.87
CA HIS A 730 18.06 4.63 -35.88
C HIS A 730 18.71 4.06 -34.61
N ASN A 731 18.09 3.05 -34.01
CA ASN A 731 18.65 2.33 -32.87
C ASN A 731 19.63 1.25 -33.34
N ILE A 732 20.87 1.31 -32.83
CA ILE A 732 21.93 0.35 -33.09
C ILE A 732 21.87 -0.73 -32.01
N ILE A 733 21.46 -1.94 -32.38
CA ILE A 733 21.44 -3.09 -31.48
C ILE A 733 22.71 -3.94 -31.63
N ALA A 734 22.90 -4.95 -30.78
CA ALA A 734 24.12 -5.76 -30.76
C ALA A 734 24.45 -6.40 -32.11
N SER A 735 23.44 -6.80 -32.90
CA SER A 735 23.60 -7.37 -34.24
C SER A 735 24.10 -6.35 -35.28
N ASP A 736 23.94 -5.05 -35.07
CA ASP A 736 24.31 -4.02 -36.05
C ASP A 736 25.76 -3.53 -35.89
N ARG A 737 26.44 -3.90 -34.79
CA ARG A 737 27.70 -3.28 -34.34
C ARG A 737 28.84 -3.35 -35.36
N LEU A 738 29.04 -4.50 -36.01
CA LEU A 738 30.07 -4.62 -37.04
C LEU A 738 29.78 -3.69 -38.22
N LEU A 739 28.55 -3.68 -38.74
CA LEU A 739 28.18 -2.79 -39.84
C LEU A 739 28.27 -1.31 -39.44
N TYR A 740 27.93 -0.99 -38.19
CA TYR A 740 28.06 0.36 -37.70
C TYR A 740 29.53 0.85 -37.69
N ILE A 741 30.50 -0.04 -37.46
CA ILE A 741 31.93 0.28 -37.63
C ILE A 741 32.28 0.53 -39.10
N TYR A 742 31.74 -0.25 -40.05
CA TYR A 742 31.90 0.03 -41.47
C TYR A 742 31.41 1.44 -41.81
N VAL A 743 30.23 1.82 -41.31
CA VAL A 743 29.66 3.18 -41.47
C VAL A 743 30.58 4.24 -40.88
N MET A 744 31.05 4.07 -39.64
CA MET A 744 31.93 5.05 -38.99
C MET A 744 33.25 5.26 -39.74
N LYS A 745 33.91 4.18 -40.16
CA LYS A 745 35.15 4.27 -40.95
C LYS A 745 34.90 4.95 -42.30
N TYR A 746 33.75 4.67 -42.91
CA TYR A 746 33.37 5.27 -44.19
C TYR A 746 33.05 6.76 -44.10
N LEU A 747 32.45 7.21 -43.01
CA LEU A 747 32.19 8.62 -42.75
C LEU A 747 33.45 9.38 -42.34
N TYR A 748 34.40 8.71 -41.68
CA TYR A 748 35.68 9.30 -41.28
C TYR A 748 36.66 9.50 -42.45
N GLU A 749 36.76 8.52 -43.35
CA GLU A 749 37.76 8.46 -44.41
C GLU A 749 37.95 9.75 -45.23
N PRO A 750 36.90 10.43 -45.72
CA PRO A 750 37.09 11.57 -46.60
C PRO A 750 37.63 12.80 -45.84
N SER A 751 37.35 12.91 -44.53
CA SER A 751 37.74 14.05 -43.68
C SER A 751 39.15 13.92 -43.09
N LYS A 752 39.85 12.80 -43.33
CA LYS A 752 41.15 12.47 -42.72
C LYS A 752 42.22 13.54 -42.93
N LYS A 753 42.28 14.14 -44.12
CA LYS A 753 43.25 15.19 -44.45
C LYS A 753 42.96 16.49 -43.70
N SER A 754 41.71 16.94 -43.71
CA SER A 754 41.25 18.10 -42.93
C SER A 754 41.48 17.91 -41.42
N PHE A 755 41.20 16.72 -40.88
CA PHE A 755 41.48 16.41 -39.47
C PHE A 755 42.97 16.52 -39.15
N LYS A 756 43.84 15.93 -39.98
CA LYS A 756 45.29 16.01 -39.80
C LYS A 756 45.81 17.44 -39.89
N LEU A 757 45.31 18.24 -40.84
CA LEU A 757 45.67 19.66 -40.96
C LEU A 757 45.36 20.41 -39.65
N ILE A 758 44.13 20.27 -39.13
CA ILE A 758 43.69 20.95 -37.90
C ILE A 758 44.45 20.45 -36.68
N GLU A 759 44.68 19.14 -36.57
CA GLU A 759 45.47 18.53 -35.50
C GLU A 759 46.89 19.11 -35.45
N THR A 760 47.62 19.10 -36.57
CA THR A 760 48.97 19.68 -36.67
C THR A 760 48.96 21.17 -36.32
N PHE A 761 47.99 21.94 -36.80
CA PHE A 761 47.88 23.35 -36.47
C PHE A 761 47.67 23.59 -34.96
N LEU A 762 46.80 22.82 -34.32
CA LEU A 762 46.52 22.95 -32.88
C LEU A 762 47.72 22.52 -32.03
N GLU A 763 48.48 21.50 -32.45
CA GLU A 763 49.73 21.08 -31.80
C GLU A 763 50.80 22.16 -31.87
N GLU A 764 50.99 22.78 -33.03
CA GLU A 764 51.97 23.85 -33.23
C GLU A 764 51.63 25.15 -32.48
N ASN A 765 50.37 25.32 -32.06
CA ASN A 765 49.84 26.56 -31.46
C ASN A 765 49.25 26.35 -30.05
N GLN A 766 49.64 25.30 -29.31
CA GLN A 766 49.12 24.98 -27.97
C GLN A 766 49.25 26.13 -26.95
N ASP A 767 50.29 26.96 -27.06
CA ASP A 767 50.66 27.98 -26.06
C ASP A 767 50.28 29.44 -26.43
N PHE A 768 49.63 29.70 -27.58
CA PHE A 768 49.39 31.07 -28.06
C PHE A 768 47.90 31.40 -28.31
N ILE A 769 47.31 32.17 -27.38
CA ILE A 769 45.90 32.65 -27.46
C ILE A 769 45.76 33.91 -28.36
N LYS A 770 46.86 34.54 -28.82
CA LYS A 770 46.82 35.80 -29.58
C LYS A 770 47.09 35.62 -31.08
N VAL A 771 46.36 34.74 -31.76
CA VAL A 771 46.37 34.67 -33.23
C VAL A 771 45.24 35.54 -33.77
N LYS A 772 45.50 36.37 -34.79
CA LYS A 772 44.42 37.05 -35.53
C LYS A 772 43.47 35.99 -36.08
N SER A 773 42.16 36.27 -36.05
CA SER A 773 41.14 35.37 -36.57
C SER A 773 41.52 34.72 -37.90
N MET A 774 41.37 33.40 -38.00
CA MET A 774 41.85 32.62 -39.14
C MET A 774 41.06 32.91 -40.42
N ASP A 775 39.89 33.53 -40.31
CA ASP A 775 39.08 33.97 -41.44
C ASP A 775 39.73 35.11 -42.26
N TYR A 776 40.60 35.91 -41.63
CA TYR A 776 41.45 36.90 -42.29
C TYR A 776 42.33 36.22 -43.36
N TYR A 777 42.87 35.05 -43.03
CA TYR A 777 43.76 34.30 -43.92
C TYR A 777 43.04 33.59 -45.07
N LEU A 778 41.72 33.79 -45.23
CA LEU A 778 40.98 33.36 -46.44
C LEU A 778 41.06 34.39 -47.59
N SER A 779 41.44 35.64 -47.29
CA SER A 779 41.39 36.76 -48.24
C SER A 779 42.56 36.71 -49.21
N GLN A 780 42.24 36.72 -50.51
CA GLN A 780 43.25 36.75 -51.57
C GLN A 780 43.84 38.14 -51.76
N ILE A 781 43.06 39.17 -51.44
CA ILE A 781 43.54 40.56 -51.43
C ILE A 781 44.60 40.72 -50.34
N LYS A 782 44.31 40.25 -49.12
CA LYS A 782 45.27 40.32 -48.01
C LYS A 782 46.50 39.44 -48.23
N LYS A 783 46.35 38.28 -48.85
CA LYS A 783 47.49 37.44 -49.26
C LYS A 783 48.44 38.17 -50.23
N LYS A 784 47.89 38.92 -51.19
CA LYS A 784 48.69 39.74 -52.13
C LYS A 784 49.37 40.92 -51.43
N GLU A 785 48.65 41.62 -50.54
CA GLU A 785 49.22 42.70 -49.72
C GLU A 785 50.40 42.20 -48.85
N SER A 786 50.27 41.04 -48.21
CA SER A 786 51.35 40.43 -47.42
C SER A 786 52.55 40.04 -48.28
N LYS A 787 52.36 39.49 -49.49
CA LYS A 787 53.46 39.19 -50.42
C LYS A 787 54.20 40.46 -50.86
N MET A 788 53.47 41.50 -51.26
CA MET A 788 54.07 42.79 -51.61
C MET A 788 54.83 43.41 -50.42
N SER A 789 54.31 43.25 -49.21
CA SER A 789 54.97 43.71 -47.98
C SER A 789 56.26 42.95 -47.69
N ILE A 790 56.31 41.64 -47.96
CA ILE A 790 57.54 40.84 -47.88
C ILE A 790 58.58 41.36 -48.88
N ASP A 791 58.20 41.60 -50.13
CA ASP A 791 59.10 42.12 -51.17
C ASP A 791 59.61 43.53 -50.85
N GLN A 792 58.79 44.34 -50.17
CA GLN A 792 59.17 45.67 -49.68
C GLN A 792 60.12 45.56 -48.48
N LEU A 793 59.81 44.72 -47.49
CA LEU A 793 60.66 44.49 -46.32
C LEU A 793 62.03 43.92 -46.71
N HIS A 794 62.10 43.05 -47.72
CA HIS A 794 63.36 42.57 -48.26
C HIS A 794 64.21 43.72 -48.85
N ARG A 795 63.59 44.64 -49.60
CA ARG A 795 64.25 45.84 -50.13
C ARG A 795 64.67 46.80 -49.02
N ASP A 796 63.82 47.00 -48.00
CA ASP A 796 64.11 47.89 -46.87
C ASP A 796 65.25 47.35 -45.98
N ILE A 797 65.32 46.02 -45.80
CA ILE A 797 66.46 45.36 -45.14
C ILE A 797 67.74 45.55 -45.95
N GLN A 798 67.69 45.32 -47.28
CA GLN A 798 68.85 45.55 -48.16
C GLN A 798 69.33 47.00 -48.11
N ASN A 799 68.41 47.97 -48.18
CA ASN A 799 68.72 49.39 -48.10
C ASN A 799 69.35 49.77 -46.74
N ALA A 800 68.79 49.26 -45.63
CA ALA A 800 69.34 49.52 -44.30
C ALA A 800 70.75 48.92 -44.13
N THR A 801 71.03 47.76 -44.73
CA THR A 801 72.38 47.18 -44.75
C THR A 801 73.34 48.03 -45.60
N THR A 802 72.92 48.57 -46.75
CA THR A 802 73.74 49.47 -47.57
C THR A 802 73.96 50.85 -46.93
N GLU A 803 73.03 51.31 -46.07
CA GLU A 803 73.16 52.53 -45.26
C GLU A 803 74.16 52.39 -44.09
N GLY A 804 74.77 51.21 -43.91
CA GLY A 804 75.80 50.97 -42.89
C GLY A 804 75.28 50.59 -41.50
N HIS A 805 74.00 50.20 -41.38
CA HIS A 805 73.47 49.67 -40.12
C HIS A 805 74.03 48.27 -39.81
N GLU A 806 74.57 48.08 -38.60
CA GLU A 806 75.03 46.77 -38.13
C GLU A 806 73.87 45.77 -37.95
N GLU A 807 74.14 44.47 -38.09
CA GLU A 807 73.12 43.40 -38.02
C GLU A 807 72.35 43.37 -36.68
N THR A 808 72.98 43.84 -35.60
CA THR A 808 72.41 43.94 -34.25
C THR A 808 71.64 45.23 -34.01
N SER A 809 71.58 46.14 -34.99
CA SER A 809 70.85 47.40 -34.84
C SER A 809 69.36 47.14 -34.63
N GLU A 810 68.74 47.99 -33.82
CA GLU A 810 67.31 47.90 -33.49
C GLU A 810 66.42 47.97 -34.74
N LYS A 811 66.83 48.78 -35.74
CA LYS A 811 66.17 48.93 -37.04
C LYS A 811 66.17 47.61 -37.83
N LEU A 812 67.32 46.95 -38.01
CA LEU A 812 67.42 45.67 -38.73
C LEU A 812 66.74 44.53 -37.98
N THR A 813 66.89 44.48 -36.66
CA THR A 813 66.23 43.46 -35.81
C THR A 813 64.70 43.57 -35.91
N ARG A 814 64.16 44.80 -35.88
CA ARG A 814 62.72 45.05 -36.08
C ARG A 814 62.25 44.64 -37.47
N LEU A 815 62.99 45.00 -38.53
CA LEU A 815 62.64 44.65 -39.90
C LEU A 815 62.69 43.13 -40.15
N LYS A 816 63.72 42.42 -39.65
CA LYS A 816 63.81 40.95 -39.70
C LYS A 816 62.63 40.30 -38.94
N LYS A 817 62.29 40.80 -37.74
CA LYS A 817 61.12 40.31 -36.98
C LYS A 817 59.78 40.55 -37.71
N MET A 818 59.63 41.69 -38.38
CA MET A 818 58.45 41.97 -39.22
C MET A 818 58.39 41.06 -40.44
N LEU A 819 59.53 40.77 -41.06
CA LEU A 819 59.64 39.84 -42.18
C LEU A 819 59.27 38.41 -41.77
N ASP A 820 59.79 37.93 -40.63
CA ASP A 820 59.47 36.60 -40.10
C ASP A 820 57.99 36.48 -39.75
N GLN A 821 57.39 37.52 -39.17
CA GLN A 821 55.94 37.57 -38.94
C GLN A 821 55.14 37.51 -40.25
N GLN A 822 55.55 38.22 -41.31
CA GLN A 822 54.87 38.15 -42.60
C GLN A 822 55.04 36.79 -43.28
N LYS A 823 56.19 36.12 -43.13
CA LYS A 823 56.39 34.75 -43.63
C LYS A 823 55.46 33.75 -42.93
N LEU A 824 55.33 33.83 -41.60
CA LEU A 824 54.37 33.04 -40.82
C LEU A 824 52.92 33.31 -41.26
N ASP A 825 52.58 34.56 -41.54
CA ASP A 825 51.25 34.92 -42.05
C ASP A 825 50.99 34.26 -43.43
N ILE A 826 51.99 34.13 -44.31
CA ILE A 826 51.88 33.41 -45.59
C ILE A 826 51.64 31.90 -45.40
N GLU A 827 52.28 31.28 -44.40
CA GLU A 827 52.02 29.88 -44.04
C GLU A 827 50.58 29.68 -43.57
N ARG A 828 50.03 30.61 -42.78
CA ARG A 828 48.62 30.60 -42.36
C ARG A 828 47.64 30.79 -43.53
N PHE A 829 47.97 31.66 -44.49
CA PHE A 829 47.22 31.78 -45.76
C PHE A 829 47.20 30.46 -46.53
N ARG A 830 48.31 29.73 -46.55
CA ARG A 830 48.41 28.44 -47.24
C ARG A 830 47.59 27.36 -46.53
N PHE A 831 47.74 27.25 -45.21
CA PHE A 831 46.94 26.35 -44.38
C PHE A 831 45.44 26.56 -44.58
N MET A 832 44.95 27.80 -44.48
CA MET A 832 43.52 28.10 -44.64
C MET A 832 43.02 27.87 -46.06
N GLU A 833 43.86 28.06 -47.07
CA GLU A 833 43.54 27.75 -48.46
C GLU A 833 43.46 26.24 -48.69
N ASP A 834 44.38 25.47 -48.12
CA ASP A 834 44.38 24.00 -48.19
C ASP A 834 43.16 23.43 -47.46
N LEU A 835 42.87 23.89 -46.24
CA LEU A 835 41.68 23.50 -45.48
C LEU A 835 40.39 23.86 -46.20
N TYR A 836 40.32 25.05 -46.81
CA TYR A 836 39.17 25.48 -47.62
C TYR A 836 38.96 24.58 -48.85
N ASN A 837 40.02 24.33 -49.62
CA ASN A 837 39.92 23.51 -50.83
C ASN A 837 39.51 22.07 -50.49
N ASP A 838 40.11 21.51 -49.45
CA ASP A 838 39.78 20.17 -48.92
C ASP A 838 38.30 20.11 -48.47
N SER A 839 37.89 21.05 -47.62
CA SER A 839 36.50 21.11 -47.11
C SER A 839 35.45 21.29 -48.20
N LYS A 840 35.77 22.10 -49.22
CA LYS A 840 34.87 22.33 -50.37
C LYS A 840 34.65 21.04 -51.18
N GLU A 841 35.69 20.25 -51.34
CA GLU A 841 35.64 18.97 -52.06
C GLU A 841 34.95 17.88 -51.24
N ILE A 842 35.28 17.80 -49.94
CA ILE A 842 34.82 16.73 -49.05
C ILE A 842 33.38 16.91 -48.61
N ARG A 843 32.91 18.14 -48.37
CA ARG A 843 31.55 18.36 -47.84
C ARG A 843 30.44 17.64 -48.63
N PRO A 844 30.31 17.80 -49.96
CA PRO A 844 29.27 17.09 -50.71
C PRO A 844 29.44 15.56 -50.67
N ILE A 845 30.69 15.06 -50.57
CA ILE A 845 30.98 13.63 -50.43
C ILE A 845 30.48 13.14 -49.06
N LEU A 846 30.78 13.86 -47.99
CA LEU A 846 30.38 13.49 -46.63
C LEU A 846 28.85 13.51 -46.47
N GLU A 847 28.18 14.54 -46.99
CA GLU A 847 26.72 14.64 -46.98
C GLU A 847 26.07 13.45 -47.71
N ALA A 848 26.58 13.10 -48.89
CA ALA A 848 26.12 11.92 -49.63
C ALA A 848 26.35 10.62 -48.86
N ARG A 849 27.51 10.45 -48.22
CA ARG A 849 27.82 9.27 -47.39
C ARG A 849 26.93 9.17 -46.15
N ILE A 850 26.56 10.29 -45.52
CA ILE A 850 25.59 10.32 -44.41
C ILE A 850 24.20 9.84 -44.88
N ILE A 851 23.71 10.37 -46.01
CA ILE A 851 22.42 9.96 -46.59
C ILE A 851 22.43 8.46 -46.93
N PHE A 852 23.50 7.98 -47.55
CA PHE A 852 23.70 6.56 -47.83
C PHE A 852 23.65 5.71 -46.53
N SER A 853 24.39 6.13 -45.50
CA SER A 853 24.48 5.40 -44.22
C SER A 853 23.11 5.31 -43.52
N ARG A 854 22.32 6.39 -43.57
CA ARG A 854 20.92 6.39 -43.08
C ARG A 854 20.03 5.46 -43.90
N THR A 855 20.19 5.45 -45.22
CA THR A 855 19.44 4.55 -46.12
C THR A 855 19.77 3.08 -45.83
N LEU A 856 21.05 2.77 -45.58
CA LEU A 856 21.52 1.44 -45.22
C LEU A 856 20.95 0.97 -43.87
N LEU A 857 20.97 1.83 -42.84
CA LEU A 857 20.41 1.49 -41.53
C LEU A 857 18.88 1.38 -41.56
N THR A 858 18.20 2.20 -42.38
CA THR A 858 16.76 2.06 -42.64
C THR A 858 16.45 0.69 -43.25
N PHE A 859 17.27 0.22 -44.19
CA PHE A 859 17.11 -1.13 -44.73
C PHE A 859 17.30 -2.20 -43.66
N LEU A 860 18.30 -2.07 -42.78
CA LEU A 860 18.50 -3.00 -41.67
C LEU A 860 17.33 -3.02 -40.67
N ASP A 861 16.66 -1.89 -40.43
CA ASP A 861 15.48 -1.84 -39.58
C ASP A 861 14.36 -2.73 -40.16
N ILE A 862 14.14 -2.69 -41.48
CA ILE A 862 13.17 -3.58 -42.16
C ILE A 862 13.61 -5.05 -42.03
N VAL A 863 14.90 -5.34 -42.17
CA VAL A 863 15.44 -6.70 -42.01
C VAL A 863 15.25 -7.22 -40.57
N LYS A 864 15.39 -6.35 -39.57
CA LYS A 864 15.18 -6.67 -38.14
C LYS A 864 13.72 -7.02 -37.82
N ASP A 865 12.76 -6.55 -38.62
CA ASP A 865 11.34 -6.94 -38.52
C ASP A 865 11.08 -8.39 -39.00
N ILE A 866 11.99 -8.97 -39.78
CA ILE A 866 11.99 -10.41 -40.08
C ILE A 866 12.56 -11.18 -38.88
N ASN A 867 13.78 -10.82 -38.47
CA ASN A 867 14.42 -11.34 -37.26
C ASN A 867 15.53 -10.39 -36.79
N ARG A 868 15.57 -10.10 -35.48
CA ARG A 868 16.56 -9.16 -34.89
C ARG A 868 18.03 -9.56 -35.10
N ASN A 869 18.32 -10.86 -35.20
CA ASN A 869 19.68 -11.36 -35.35
C ASN A 869 20.16 -11.35 -36.81
N LEU A 870 19.25 -11.17 -37.78
CA LEU A 870 19.55 -11.29 -39.20
C LEU A 870 20.49 -10.18 -39.70
N SER A 871 20.48 -8.99 -39.08
CA SER A 871 21.44 -7.93 -39.42
C SER A 871 22.89 -8.28 -39.07
N ALA A 872 23.13 -9.23 -38.15
CA ALA A 872 24.49 -9.63 -37.72
C ALA A 872 25.29 -10.31 -38.82
N VAL A 873 24.61 -11.00 -39.75
CA VAL A 873 25.25 -11.70 -40.87
C VAL A 873 25.34 -10.84 -42.13
N PHE A 874 24.60 -9.72 -42.20
CA PHE A 874 24.61 -8.83 -43.37
C PHE A 874 26.03 -8.38 -43.81
N PRO A 875 26.98 -8.05 -42.91
CA PRO A 875 28.35 -7.70 -43.30
C PRO A 875 29.06 -8.73 -44.18
N GLN A 876 28.73 -10.02 -44.05
CA GLN A 876 29.32 -11.10 -44.85
C GLN A 876 28.93 -11.03 -46.33
N TYR A 877 27.85 -10.31 -46.65
CA TYR A 877 27.28 -10.21 -47.99
C TYR A 877 27.54 -8.84 -48.63
N LEU A 878 28.35 -7.97 -48.03
CA LEU A 878 28.63 -6.63 -48.60
C LEU A 878 29.28 -6.68 -50.00
N THR A 879 29.99 -7.76 -50.32
CA THR A 879 30.60 -7.98 -51.64
C THR A 879 29.62 -8.54 -52.68
N ASN A 880 28.57 -9.23 -52.23
CA ASN A 880 27.48 -9.69 -53.10
C ASN A 880 26.13 -9.62 -52.37
N LEU A 881 25.55 -8.41 -52.37
CA LEU A 881 24.30 -8.13 -51.67
C LEU A 881 23.13 -8.98 -52.15
N SER A 882 23.13 -9.41 -53.41
CA SER A 882 22.04 -10.23 -53.97
C SER A 882 21.91 -11.59 -53.29
N GLU A 883 23.01 -12.16 -52.81
CA GLU A 883 23.03 -13.45 -52.11
C GLU A 883 22.40 -13.39 -50.72
N PHE A 884 22.28 -12.20 -50.13
CA PHE A 884 21.63 -12.02 -48.82
C PHE A 884 20.14 -12.41 -48.84
N THR A 885 19.50 -12.37 -50.01
CA THR A 885 18.13 -12.92 -50.20
C THR A 885 18.02 -14.38 -49.76
N THR A 886 19.08 -15.17 -49.97
CA THR A 886 19.15 -16.58 -49.56
C THR A 886 19.12 -16.72 -48.04
N GLU A 887 19.76 -15.79 -47.31
CA GLU A 887 19.80 -15.82 -45.85
C GLU A 887 18.48 -15.33 -45.24
N ILE A 888 17.84 -14.33 -45.88
CA ILE A 888 16.46 -13.94 -45.61
C ILE A 888 15.53 -15.16 -45.78
N ASP A 889 15.67 -15.92 -46.87
CA ASP A 889 14.85 -17.11 -47.14
C ASP A 889 15.07 -18.23 -46.13
N LYS A 890 16.32 -18.54 -45.78
CA LYS A 890 16.62 -19.52 -44.73
C LYS A 890 15.99 -19.13 -43.39
N THR A 891 16.13 -17.86 -43.01
CA THR A 891 15.53 -17.34 -41.77
C THR A 891 14.01 -17.43 -41.84
N HIS A 892 13.40 -17.03 -42.95
CA HIS A 892 11.96 -17.13 -43.16
C HIS A 892 11.47 -18.60 -43.11
N ILE A 893 12.23 -19.56 -43.63
CA ILE A 893 11.93 -21.00 -43.54
C ILE A 893 11.95 -21.48 -42.08
N GLU A 894 12.94 -21.07 -41.27
CA GLU A 894 12.97 -21.41 -39.85
C GLU A 894 11.77 -20.79 -39.10
N ILE A 895 11.42 -19.54 -39.40
CA ILE A 895 10.22 -18.88 -38.88
C ILE A 895 8.95 -19.62 -39.33
N GLN A 896 8.88 -20.08 -40.59
CA GLN A 896 7.78 -20.88 -41.10
C GLN A 896 7.69 -22.25 -40.40
N LYS A 897 8.82 -22.89 -40.07
CA LYS A 897 8.84 -24.10 -39.24
C LYS A 897 8.28 -23.83 -37.84
N LEU A 898 8.61 -22.70 -37.22
CA LEU A 898 8.03 -22.28 -35.94
C LEU A 898 6.52 -22.02 -36.07
N ARG A 899 6.07 -21.37 -37.14
CA ARG A 899 4.64 -21.18 -37.46
C ARG A 899 3.91 -22.50 -37.65
N ASN A 900 4.50 -23.45 -38.37
CA ASN A 900 3.90 -24.76 -38.60
C ASN A 900 3.81 -25.59 -37.29
N LYS A 901 4.73 -25.34 -36.36
CA LYS A 901 4.68 -25.83 -34.97
C LYS A 901 3.74 -25.02 -34.05
N LYS A 902 3.05 -24.00 -34.59
CA LYS A 902 2.17 -23.05 -33.87
C LYS A 902 2.87 -22.25 -32.76
N LEU A 903 4.19 -22.05 -32.87
CA LEU A 903 4.99 -21.32 -31.89
C LEU A 903 5.00 -19.81 -32.11
N ILE A 904 4.51 -19.33 -33.26
CA ILE A 904 4.30 -17.91 -33.58
C ILE A 904 2.92 -17.71 -34.20
N SER A 905 2.35 -16.50 -34.05
CA SER A 905 0.96 -16.23 -34.45
C SER A 905 0.79 -16.07 -35.97
N PRO A 906 -0.41 -16.28 -36.54
CA PRO A 906 -0.68 -15.97 -37.94
C PRO A 906 -0.47 -14.50 -38.29
N ALA A 907 -0.78 -13.58 -37.36
CA ALA A 907 -0.58 -12.14 -37.56
C ALA A 907 0.91 -11.75 -37.53
N GLU A 908 1.66 -12.27 -36.57
CA GLU A 908 3.12 -12.11 -36.47
C GLU A 908 3.82 -12.72 -37.69
N TYR A 909 3.40 -13.91 -38.12
CA TYR A 909 3.90 -14.52 -39.36
C TYR A 909 3.52 -13.69 -40.60
N TYR A 910 2.33 -13.08 -40.63
CA TYR A 910 1.92 -12.19 -41.72
C TYR A 910 2.76 -10.90 -41.74
N GLU A 911 3.02 -10.28 -40.60
CA GLU A 911 3.92 -9.12 -40.49
C GLU A 911 5.35 -9.50 -40.91
N THR A 912 5.88 -10.62 -40.43
CA THR A 912 7.20 -11.14 -40.85
C THR A 912 7.23 -11.48 -42.34
N ASN A 913 6.16 -12.03 -42.90
CA ASN A 913 6.06 -12.33 -44.33
C ASN A 913 6.04 -11.03 -45.17
N ASN A 914 5.30 -10.02 -44.73
CA ASN A 914 5.32 -8.70 -45.38
C ASN A 914 6.70 -8.05 -45.27
N ALA A 915 7.34 -8.11 -44.10
CA ALA A 915 8.71 -7.64 -43.91
C ALA A 915 9.69 -8.40 -44.82
N THR A 916 9.50 -9.72 -45.00
CA THR A 916 10.31 -10.55 -45.91
C THR A 916 10.20 -10.06 -47.36
N GLU A 917 8.97 -9.86 -47.84
CA GLU A 917 8.72 -9.33 -49.19
C GLU A 917 9.24 -7.89 -49.36
N MET A 918 9.00 -7.03 -48.37
CA MET A 918 9.50 -5.65 -48.36
C MET A 918 11.03 -5.59 -48.37
N SER A 919 11.70 -6.38 -47.53
CA SER A 919 13.16 -6.46 -47.50
C SER A 919 13.73 -6.96 -48.82
N LYS A 920 13.14 -8.00 -49.44
CA LYS A 920 13.60 -8.49 -50.74
C LYS A 920 13.44 -7.45 -51.84
N ASN A 921 12.26 -6.83 -51.93
CA ASN A 921 12.01 -5.77 -52.91
C ASN A 921 12.95 -4.59 -52.68
N LYS A 922 13.15 -4.18 -51.43
CA LYS A 922 14.04 -3.08 -51.10
C LYS A 922 15.50 -3.42 -51.41
N LEU A 923 15.93 -4.65 -51.14
CA LEU A 923 17.26 -5.12 -51.48
C LEU A 923 17.48 -5.11 -53.00
N ILE A 924 16.48 -5.56 -53.78
CA ILE A 924 16.52 -5.48 -55.25
C ILE A 924 16.68 -4.02 -55.69
N GLU A 925 15.82 -3.11 -55.21
CA GLU A 925 15.92 -1.67 -55.51
C GLU A 925 17.32 -1.13 -55.22
N LEU A 926 17.86 -1.42 -54.02
CA LEU A 926 19.18 -0.95 -53.59
C LEU A 926 20.32 -1.55 -54.42
N THR A 927 20.23 -2.82 -54.81
CA THR A 927 21.24 -3.47 -55.67
C THR A 927 21.17 -3.02 -57.13
N THR A 928 20.02 -2.53 -57.60
CA THR A 928 19.89 -1.92 -58.92
C THR A 928 20.33 -0.45 -58.95
N ASP A 929 20.44 0.20 -57.80
CA ASP A 929 21.00 1.55 -57.68
C ASP A 929 22.54 1.48 -57.73
N GLU A 930 23.09 1.93 -58.87
CA GLU A 930 24.53 1.99 -59.10
C GLU A 930 25.24 2.88 -58.07
N ASN A 931 24.62 3.99 -57.63
CA ASN A 931 25.21 4.87 -56.63
C ASN A 931 25.29 4.17 -55.28
N PHE A 932 24.22 3.47 -54.87
CA PHE A 932 24.20 2.72 -53.62
C PHE A 932 25.26 1.61 -53.63
N THR A 933 25.36 0.86 -54.73
CA THR A 933 26.35 -0.22 -54.89
C THR A 933 27.78 0.32 -54.86
N ASN A 934 28.03 1.46 -55.51
CA ASN A 934 29.32 2.15 -55.45
C ASN A 934 29.66 2.61 -54.02
N HIS A 935 28.68 3.11 -53.25
CA HIS A 935 28.87 3.45 -51.85
C HIS A 935 29.22 2.23 -50.99
N ILE A 936 28.57 1.08 -51.21
CA ILE A 936 28.89 -0.19 -50.52
C ILE A 936 30.33 -0.63 -50.79
N ASN A 937 30.75 -0.65 -52.07
CA ASN A 937 32.11 -1.01 -52.44
C ASN A 937 33.15 -0.08 -51.78
N ASN A 938 32.89 1.23 -51.81
CA ASN A 938 33.76 2.21 -51.18
C ASN A 938 33.76 2.10 -49.64
N MET A 939 32.65 1.70 -49.03
CA MET A 939 32.55 1.43 -47.59
C MET A 939 33.41 0.23 -47.18
N VAL A 940 33.42 -0.85 -47.97
CA VAL A 940 34.29 -2.02 -47.75
C VAL A 940 35.76 -1.61 -47.89
N ILE A 941 36.12 -0.91 -48.97
CA ILE A 941 37.48 -0.39 -49.19
C ILE A 941 37.93 0.51 -48.03
N ALA A 942 37.06 1.40 -47.55
CA ALA A 942 37.36 2.30 -46.44
C ALA A 942 37.57 1.55 -45.12
N TYR A 943 36.86 0.44 -44.91
CA TYR A 943 37.02 -0.40 -43.72
C TYR A 943 38.40 -1.09 -43.69
N ASP A 944 38.85 -1.62 -44.83
CA ASP A 944 40.12 -2.32 -44.98
C ASP A 944 41.33 -1.37 -44.92
N ASN A 945 41.19 -0.15 -45.46
CA ASN A 945 42.30 0.80 -45.59
C ASN A 945 42.47 1.76 -44.39
N ASN A 946 41.52 1.82 -43.44
CA ASN A 946 41.58 2.74 -42.30
C ASN A 946 41.51 2.02 -40.96
N SER A 947 42.58 2.16 -40.17
CA SER A 947 42.57 1.83 -38.74
C SER A 947 42.19 3.06 -37.91
N LEU A 948 40.92 3.16 -37.51
CA LEU A 948 40.47 4.14 -36.50
C LEU A 948 40.96 3.80 -35.08
N TYR A 949 41.24 2.52 -34.82
CA TYR A 949 41.74 2.02 -33.55
C TYR A 949 42.66 0.83 -33.82
N GLN A 950 43.81 0.72 -33.14
CA GLN A 950 44.65 -0.48 -33.18
C GLN A 950 44.06 -1.51 -32.20
N GLU A 951 43.56 -2.62 -32.71
CA GLU A 951 43.08 -3.72 -31.87
C GLU A 951 44.28 -4.39 -31.19
N TYR A 952 44.39 -4.24 -29.87
CA TYR A 952 45.26 -5.12 -29.08
C TYR A 952 44.46 -6.40 -28.81
N VAL A 953 44.58 -7.38 -29.72
CA VAL A 953 44.05 -8.73 -29.47
C VAL A 953 45.13 -9.48 -28.70
N ASP A 954 44.89 -9.73 -27.40
CA ASP A 954 45.68 -10.72 -26.68
C ASP A 954 45.24 -12.12 -27.15
N PRO A 955 46.07 -12.85 -27.92
CA PRO A 955 45.68 -14.15 -28.48
C PRO A 955 45.47 -15.21 -27.40
N THR A 956 45.94 -14.98 -26.18
CA THR A 956 45.79 -15.91 -25.06
C THR A 956 44.41 -15.86 -24.41
N SER A 957 43.62 -14.82 -24.67
CA SER A 957 42.21 -14.73 -24.24
C SER A 957 41.24 -15.55 -25.12
N LEU A 958 41.72 -16.11 -26.24
CA LEU A 958 40.97 -17.01 -27.13
C LEU A 958 41.18 -18.49 -26.80
N LEU A 959 41.97 -18.81 -25.76
CA LEU A 959 42.37 -20.18 -25.39
C LEU A 959 41.96 -20.57 -23.96
N GLU A 960 40.96 -19.94 -23.36
CA GLU A 960 40.24 -20.60 -22.27
C GLU A 960 39.22 -21.58 -22.87
N GLU A 961 39.47 -22.85 -22.60
CA GLU A 961 38.76 -24.03 -23.05
C GLU A 961 37.24 -23.93 -22.88
N ASP A 962 36.54 -24.55 -23.83
CA ASP A 962 35.13 -24.91 -23.80
C ASP A 962 34.64 -25.28 -22.39
N ASN A 963 33.94 -24.35 -21.76
CA ASN A 963 32.88 -24.69 -20.82
C ASN A 963 31.57 -24.08 -21.30
N GLU A 964 31.06 -24.63 -22.40
CA GLU A 964 29.65 -24.92 -22.61
C GLU A 964 29.59 -25.95 -23.75
N PRO A 965 29.17 -27.20 -23.50
CA PRO A 965 27.77 -27.41 -23.14
C PRO A 965 27.53 -28.60 -22.19
N ILE A 966 26.95 -28.32 -21.02
CA ILE A 966 25.69 -28.98 -20.65
C ILE A 966 24.81 -27.88 -20.04
N GLU A 967 24.27 -27.00 -20.88
CA GLU A 967 22.93 -26.48 -20.58
C GLU A 967 21.90 -27.54 -21.04
N GLU A 968 21.83 -28.65 -20.31
CA GLU A 968 20.52 -29.08 -19.83
C GLU A 968 20.28 -28.37 -18.48
N LEU A 969 20.44 -27.05 -18.50
CA LEU A 969 19.80 -26.21 -17.51
C LEU A 969 18.32 -26.32 -17.85
N ASN A 970 17.61 -27.09 -17.03
CA ASN A 970 16.17 -27.02 -16.98
C ASN A 970 15.82 -25.53 -16.87
N PRO A 971 15.18 -24.93 -17.88
CA PRO A 971 14.97 -23.48 -17.95
C PRO A 971 14.11 -22.93 -16.80
N LEU A 972 13.63 -23.81 -15.92
CA LEU A 972 12.82 -23.51 -14.75
C LEU A 972 13.62 -23.55 -13.45
N GLU A 973 14.83 -24.12 -13.43
CA GLU A 973 15.66 -24.27 -12.24
C GLU A 973 16.12 -22.93 -11.66
N LYS A 974 16.42 -21.95 -12.52
CA LYS A 974 16.71 -20.56 -12.10
C LYS A 974 15.49 -19.89 -11.46
N TYR A 975 14.28 -20.14 -11.97
CA TYR A 975 13.05 -19.53 -11.46
C TYR A 975 12.53 -20.23 -10.19
N PHE A 976 12.74 -21.55 -10.04
CA PHE A 976 12.40 -22.28 -8.81
C PHE A 976 13.36 -21.99 -7.66
N LYS A 977 14.63 -21.70 -7.95
CA LYS A 977 15.62 -21.31 -6.93
C LYS A 977 15.26 -19.96 -6.30
N THR A 978 14.88 -18.97 -7.10
CA THR A 978 14.40 -17.66 -6.61
C THR A 978 13.04 -17.77 -5.91
N TYR A 979 12.13 -18.62 -6.40
CA TYR A 979 10.82 -18.86 -5.77
C TYR A 979 10.94 -19.54 -4.38
N PHE A 980 11.90 -20.48 -4.21
CA PHE A 980 12.21 -21.08 -2.92
C PHE A 980 12.88 -20.08 -1.96
N GLU A 981 13.80 -19.26 -2.46
CA GLU A 981 14.49 -18.22 -1.69
C GLU A 981 13.52 -17.12 -1.20
N GLU A 982 12.53 -16.74 -2.01
CA GLU A 982 11.51 -15.72 -1.67
C GLU A 982 10.38 -16.26 -0.78
N LEU A 983 10.03 -17.54 -0.86
CA LEU A 983 9.11 -18.20 0.10
C LEU A 983 9.74 -18.37 1.49
N THR A 984 11.07 -18.46 1.57
CA THR A 984 11.81 -18.49 2.84
C THR A 984 12.07 -17.09 3.43
N ALA A 985 11.79 -16.02 2.69
CA ALA A 985 12.08 -14.66 3.10
C ALA A 985 10.84 -13.95 3.68
N VAL A 986 10.90 -13.75 5.01
CA VAL A 986 10.20 -12.78 5.89
C VAL A 986 9.05 -13.38 6.74
N PRO A 987 9.03 -13.21 8.10
CA PRO A 987 9.86 -12.34 8.97
C PRO A 987 10.60 -13.10 10.11
N SER A 988 11.82 -12.77 10.52
CA SER A 988 12.14 -11.57 11.31
C SER A 988 13.67 -11.43 11.51
N THR A 989 14.14 -10.19 11.62
CA THR A 989 15.45 -9.70 11.17
C THR A 989 16.59 -9.71 12.19
N ASN A 990 16.62 -10.59 13.21
CA ASN A 990 17.67 -10.55 14.26
C ASN A 990 18.48 -11.85 14.47
N SER A 991 18.31 -12.85 13.61
CA SER A 991 18.78 -14.23 13.84
C SER A 991 20.07 -14.61 13.07
N ILE A 992 20.35 -13.93 11.96
CA ILE A 992 21.43 -14.34 11.04
C ILE A 992 22.83 -14.08 11.65
N ASN A 993 23.02 -12.96 12.34
CA ASN A 993 24.33 -12.62 12.91
C ASN A 993 24.70 -13.50 14.12
N LYS A 994 23.73 -13.92 14.93
CA LYS A 994 23.96 -14.85 16.05
C LYS A 994 24.18 -16.30 15.59
N PHE A 995 23.59 -16.68 14.45
CA PHE A 995 23.76 -18.00 13.85
C PHE A 995 25.19 -18.20 13.32
N MET A 996 25.76 -17.19 12.67
CA MET A 996 27.12 -17.27 12.13
C MET A 996 28.21 -17.34 13.22
N GLU A 997 28.00 -16.70 14.37
CA GLU A 997 28.92 -16.79 15.52
C GLU A 997 28.87 -18.16 16.20
N ALA A 998 27.68 -18.76 16.35
CA ALA A 998 27.52 -20.09 16.94
C ALA A 998 28.00 -21.23 16.02
N PHE A 999 27.82 -21.09 14.71
CA PHE A 999 28.22 -22.09 13.69
C PHE A 999 29.74 -22.27 13.62
N ASN A 1000 30.51 -21.18 13.75
CA ASN A 1000 31.98 -21.26 13.79
C ASN A 1000 32.52 -21.88 15.10
N PHE A 1001 31.78 -21.77 16.20
CA PHE A 1001 32.11 -22.40 17.48
C PHE A 1001 31.90 -23.92 17.44
N TRP A 1002 30.82 -24.40 16.81
CA TRP A 1002 30.49 -25.84 16.72
C TRP A 1002 31.38 -26.64 15.74
N LEU A 1003 31.90 -25.99 14.70
CA LEU A 1003 32.84 -26.60 13.74
C LEU A 1003 34.22 -26.88 14.34
N LYS A 1004 34.63 -26.15 15.39
CA LYS A 1004 35.98 -26.25 15.99
C LYS A 1004 36.08 -27.28 17.13
N ASP A 1005 35.03 -27.41 17.94
CA ASP A 1005 35.10 -28.18 19.19
C ASP A 1005 34.38 -29.55 19.14
N GLU A 1006 33.78 -29.94 18.01
CA GLU A 1006 33.07 -31.23 17.80
C GLU A 1006 32.04 -31.61 18.89
N ILE A 1007 31.51 -30.64 19.63
CA ILE A 1007 30.44 -30.89 20.62
C ILE A 1007 29.08 -30.70 19.95
N LEU A 1008 28.39 -31.81 19.68
CA LEU A 1008 26.98 -31.80 19.29
C LEU A 1008 26.09 -31.59 20.54
N PRO A 1009 25.17 -30.61 20.54
CA PRO A 1009 24.30 -30.38 21.70
C PRO A 1009 23.29 -31.52 21.88
N ILE A 1010 23.02 -31.87 23.15
CA ILE A 1010 22.28 -33.06 23.61
C ILE A 1010 20.76 -32.99 23.26
N THR A 1011 20.30 -31.94 22.58
CA THR A 1011 18.87 -31.64 22.36
C THR A 1011 18.29 -32.16 21.05
N TYR A 1012 19.10 -32.70 20.14
CA TYR A 1012 18.56 -33.29 18.91
C TYR A 1012 17.97 -34.67 19.16
N ASN A 1013 16.79 -34.95 18.58
CA ASN A 1013 16.24 -36.29 18.61
C ASN A 1013 17.09 -37.23 17.72
N LYS A 1014 16.95 -38.54 17.90
CA LYS A 1014 17.78 -39.53 17.18
C LYS A 1014 17.70 -39.41 15.66
N ALA A 1015 16.56 -38.99 15.10
CA ALA A 1015 16.40 -38.82 13.65
C ALA A 1015 17.23 -37.63 13.14
N GLU A 1016 17.24 -36.52 13.87
CA GLU A 1016 18.04 -35.33 13.55
C GLU A 1016 19.54 -35.58 13.73
N GLN A 1017 19.94 -36.32 14.78
CA GLN A 1017 21.34 -36.73 14.98
C GLN A 1017 21.81 -37.69 13.90
N VAL A 1018 20.95 -38.60 13.43
CA VAL A 1018 21.25 -39.54 12.34
C VAL A 1018 21.29 -38.81 11.00
N LEU A 1019 20.38 -37.86 10.73
CA LEU A 1019 20.38 -37.06 9.51
C LEU A 1019 21.61 -36.16 9.45
N LEU A 1020 21.97 -35.50 10.56
CA LEU A 1020 23.19 -34.72 10.66
C LEU A 1020 24.44 -35.59 10.54
N LYS A 1021 24.47 -36.79 11.14
CA LYS A 1021 25.58 -37.75 10.93
C LYS A 1021 25.66 -38.26 9.49
N ILE A 1022 24.54 -38.46 8.80
CA ILE A 1022 24.49 -38.89 7.39
C ILE A 1022 24.98 -37.74 6.51
N VAL A 1023 24.52 -36.51 6.72
CA VAL A 1023 24.96 -35.34 5.97
C VAL A 1023 26.43 -35.00 6.28
N PHE A 1024 26.87 -35.05 7.54
CA PHE A 1024 28.28 -34.85 7.91
C PHE A 1024 29.17 -35.97 7.36
N ASN A 1025 28.74 -37.23 7.40
CA ASN A 1025 29.47 -38.33 6.77
C ASN A 1025 29.44 -38.23 5.25
N GLU A 1026 28.35 -37.84 4.60
CA GLU A 1026 28.30 -37.63 3.14
C GLU A 1026 29.21 -36.49 2.73
N ILE A 1027 29.24 -35.37 3.45
CA ILE A 1027 30.19 -34.27 3.20
C ILE A 1027 31.62 -34.74 3.42
N LYS A 1028 31.90 -35.46 4.52
CA LYS A 1028 33.23 -36.02 4.81
C LYS A 1028 33.65 -37.10 3.81
N THR A 1029 32.72 -37.90 3.29
CA THR A 1029 32.94 -38.94 2.27
C THR A 1029 33.11 -38.31 0.90
N LYS A 1030 32.39 -37.23 0.58
CA LYS A 1030 32.54 -36.46 -0.66
C LYS A 1030 33.90 -35.74 -0.70
N TYR A 1031 34.29 -35.10 0.41
CA TYR A 1031 35.62 -34.50 0.57
C TYR A 1031 36.76 -35.53 0.60
N LEU A 1032 36.58 -36.70 1.23
CA LEU A 1032 37.58 -37.78 1.23
C LEU A 1032 37.64 -38.55 -0.11
N SER A 1033 36.53 -38.65 -0.85
CA SER A 1033 36.47 -39.25 -2.20
C SER A 1033 37.14 -38.37 -3.25
N GLU A 1034 37.04 -37.05 -3.10
CA GLU A 1034 37.78 -36.08 -3.93
C GLU A 1034 39.27 -35.98 -3.55
N LEU A 1035 39.66 -36.42 -2.34
CA LEU A 1035 41.06 -36.57 -1.93
C LEU A 1035 41.66 -37.94 -2.32
N THR A 1036 40.87 -39.00 -2.47
CA THR A 1036 41.37 -40.34 -2.85
C THR A 1036 41.51 -40.53 -4.36
N PHE A 1037 40.89 -39.70 -5.21
CA PHE A 1037 41.19 -39.63 -6.64
C PHE A 1037 42.45 -38.81 -7.00
N LYS A 1038 43.20 -38.35 -5.99
CA LYS A 1038 44.53 -37.73 -6.13
C LYS A 1038 45.68 -38.55 -5.52
N VAL A 1039 45.46 -39.83 -5.16
CA VAL A 1039 46.50 -40.73 -4.61
C VAL A 1039 46.54 -42.13 -5.29
N ILE A 1040 45.92 -42.30 -6.46
CA ILE A 1040 46.28 -43.35 -7.44
C ILE A 1040 46.51 -42.64 -8.76
#